data_AF-A0A8U0QFC5-F1
#
_entry.id   AF-A0A8U0QFC5-F1
#
_cell.length_a   1.000
_cell.length_b   1.000
_cell.length_c   1.000
_cell.angle_alpha   90.00
_cell.angle_beta   90.00
_cell.angle_gamma   90.00
#
_symmetry.space_group_name_H-M   'P 1'
#
loop_
_entity.id
_entity.type
_entity.pdbx_description
1 polymer ?
#
loop_
_entity_poly.entity_id
_entity_poly.type
_entity_poly.pdbx_seq_one_letter_code
_entity_poly.pdbx_strand_id
1 'polypeptide(L)'
;ITPLRGPREGGTLVTIRGENLGLDFSEIQGNVRVAEVDCTPVREGYIPAEQIVCEMAVATPSQFANYVEVCVGGVGVRECPKEFRAVYSKYYYFVVTRLISLKPSRGPVSGGTIVNITGSNLDAGSNVSIMFKDQKCTYHRRGGQWITCRSQASLQGYGNVSVSVTVDKARIQKDLKFEYVEDPTIIKLEPEWSIFSGHTPVTVTGTNLDIIQSPLIRAKYNGRETVNICQVFSPTSMLCQAPELPISLSRQREVPARPDEFGFILDDVQAVLALNNTPFIYYPNPEFEPLHVSGVLELKPGSPIILKGRNFLPPTNTNGNSGKLNYTVLIGDKPCLLTVSDNQLLCESPNLTGRHKVLARVGGIEFSPGVVHITSDSPLSSTAIISIAGAGALLILFIVIVLIAYKRKSRESDLTLKRLQMQMDNLESRVALECKEAFAELQTDIHELTSDLDGVGIPFLDYRAYTMRVLFPGIEEHPVLRDLEVPGYRQEQVEKGLKLFGQLINNKVFLLSFIRTLESQRGFSMRDRGNVASLIMTMLQSKLEYATDVLKHLLSDLIDRNLESKNHPKLLLRRTESVAEKMLTNWFTFLLYKFLKECAGEPLFSLFCAIKQQMEKGPIDSITGEARYSLSEDKLIRQQIDYKMLVVNCIHPDNEKSPEIQVKVLNCDSISQVKEKILDAIYKNVPHSHRQKASDMDLEWRQGRGQRTILMDEDLSTKIESDWKRLNMLAHYQVPDNSVMALVPKQVTAYNSVNNSTVSRTSASKYENMIKYTGSPDSLRSRTPMITPDLESGVKVWHLVKNHEHGDQKEGDRGSKMVSEIYLTRLLATKGTLQKFVDDLFETIFSTAHRGSALPLAIKYMFDFLDEQADKHSIHDPHVRHTWKSNCLPLRFWVNVIKNPQFVFDIHKSSITDACLSVVAQTFMDSCSTSEHRLGKDSPSNKLLYAKDIPSYKSWVERYYSDISKMPAISDQDMNAYLAEQSRMHINEFNSMSSLSEIYSYVGKYTEEIVCALEQDDAARKQRLSFKLEQVVAFMSLES
;
A
#
# COMPACT_ATOMS: atom_id res chain seq x y z
N ILE A 1 41.77 -15.73 -60.12
CA ILE A 1 41.78 -14.25 -60.00
C ILE A 1 40.85 -13.83 -58.87
N THR A 2 41.27 -12.89 -58.03
CA THR A 2 40.46 -12.37 -56.92
C THR A 2 40.81 -10.89 -56.68
N PRO A 3 39.83 -9.98 -56.56
CA PRO A 3 38.38 -10.18 -56.74
C PRO A 3 38.00 -10.37 -58.23
N LEU A 4 36.76 -10.80 -58.49
CA LEU A 4 36.21 -10.98 -59.86
C LEU A 4 35.49 -9.74 -60.40
N ARG A 5 35.38 -8.67 -59.60
CA ARG A 5 34.61 -7.48 -59.93
C ARG A 5 35.31 -6.25 -59.36
N GLY A 6 35.28 -5.14 -60.08
CA GLY A 6 35.88 -3.86 -59.65
C GLY A 6 35.10 -2.66 -60.17
N PRO A 7 35.23 -1.48 -59.53
CA PRO A 7 34.69 -0.24 -60.05
C PRO A 7 35.28 0.11 -61.42
N ARG A 8 34.48 0.78 -62.25
CA ARG A 8 34.90 1.26 -63.58
C ARG A 8 36.05 2.26 -63.52
N GLU A 9 36.14 3.02 -62.44
CA GLU A 9 37.17 4.04 -62.23
C GLU A 9 38.55 3.46 -61.89
N GLY A 10 38.68 2.14 -61.77
CA GLY A 10 39.95 1.46 -61.53
C GLY A 10 40.43 1.53 -60.08
N GLY A 11 41.71 1.26 -59.87
CA GLY A 11 42.36 1.21 -58.55
C GLY A 11 42.20 -0.12 -57.80
N THR A 12 41.49 -1.09 -58.38
CA THR A 12 41.37 -2.43 -57.80
C THR A 12 42.68 -3.19 -57.94
N LEU A 13 43.25 -3.63 -56.83
CA LEU A 13 44.33 -4.61 -56.81
C LEU A 13 43.75 -6.00 -57.05
N VAL A 14 44.15 -6.60 -58.17
CA VAL A 14 43.66 -7.90 -58.60
C VAL A 14 44.79 -8.92 -58.50
N THR A 15 44.55 -9.99 -57.74
CA THR A 15 45.48 -11.11 -57.59
C THR A 15 45.15 -12.19 -58.60
N ILE A 16 46.07 -12.45 -59.51
CA ILE A 16 46.03 -13.52 -60.50
C ILE A 16 46.96 -14.63 -59.99
N ARG A 17 46.46 -15.86 -59.90
CA ARG A 17 47.23 -17.05 -59.54
C ARG A 17 47.11 -18.08 -60.65
N GLY A 18 48.20 -18.76 -60.94
CA GLY A 18 48.30 -19.73 -62.01
C GLY A 18 49.69 -20.37 -62.02
N GLU A 19 50.02 -21.03 -63.12
CA GLU A 19 51.32 -21.63 -63.35
C GLU A 19 52.00 -20.92 -64.53
N ASN A 20 53.33 -20.80 -64.49
CA ASN A 20 54.17 -20.18 -65.52
C ASN A 20 53.82 -18.69 -65.81
N LEU A 21 53.47 -17.91 -64.78
CA LEU A 21 53.14 -16.48 -64.88
C LEU A 21 54.38 -15.55 -65.00
N GLY A 22 55.40 -15.97 -65.76
CA GLY A 22 56.70 -15.29 -65.91
C GLY A 22 57.69 -15.67 -64.81
N LEU A 23 58.99 -15.66 -65.11
CA LEU A 23 60.06 -15.94 -64.14
C LEU A 23 60.69 -14.68 -63.56
N ASP A 24 60.63 -13.57 -64.30
CA ASP A 24 61.09 -12.24 -63.89
C ASP A 24 59.96 -11.20 -64.01
N PHE A 25 59.94 -10.23 -63.10
CA PHE A 25 58.92 -9.18 -63.08
C PHE A 25 58.88 -8.35 -64.37
N SER A 26 60.02 -8.18 -65.05
CA SER A 26 60.10 -7.45 -66.32
C SER A 26 59.33 -8.12 -67.46
N GLU A 27 59.10 -9.44 -67.41
CA GLU A 27 58.39 -10.20 -68.44
C GLU A 27 56.88 -9.90 -68.50
N ILE A 28 56.32 -9.44 -67.36
CA ILE A 28 54.91 -9.12 -67.18
C ILE A 28 54.62 -7.62 -67.16
N GLN A 29 55.65 -6.77 -66.99
CA GLN A 29 55.49 -5.33 -66.86
C GLN A 29 54.90 -4.72 -68.14
N GLY A 30 53.68 -4.15 -68.05
CA GLY A 30 52.95 -3.57 -69.17
C GLY A 30 52.17 -4.59 -70.04
N ASN A 31 52.17 -5.87 -69.69
CA ASN A 31 51.62 -6.95 -70.51
C ASN A 31 50.40 -7.67 -69.90
N VAL A 32 49.90 -7.19 -68.76
CA VAL A 32 48.76 -7.79 -68.06
C VAL A 32 47.48 -7.02 -68.39
N ARG A 33 46.51 -7.71 -69.01
CA ARG A 33 45.19 -7.15 -69.32
C ARG A 33 44.07 -7.97 -68.69
N VAL A 34 43.19 -7.31 -67.97
CA VAL A 34 42.04 -7.95 -67.31
C VAL A 34 40.79 -7.39 -67.98
N ALA A 35 40.05 -8.25 -68.68
CA ALA A 35 38.86 -7.87 -69.44
C ALA A 35 39.08 -6.68 -70.42
N GLU A 36 40.16 -6.75 -71.21
CA GLU A 36 40.59 -5.72 -72.19
C GLU A 36 40.98 -4.37 -71.58
N VAL A 37 41.19 -4.29 -70.27
CA VAL A 37 41.68 -3.10 -69.57
C VAL A 37 43.08 -3.37 -69.03
N ASP A 38 43.96 -2.38 -69.14
CA ASP A 38 45.34 -2.47 -68.64
C ASP A 38 45.35 -2.66 -67.11
N CYS A 39 46.18 -3.59 -66.65
CA CYS A 39 46.40 -3.85 -65.23
C CYS A 39 47.89 -3.73 -64.94
N THR A 40 48.30 -2.74 -64.14
CA THR A 40 49.71 -2.43 -63.90
C THR A 40 50.25 -3.33 -62.79
N PRO A 41 51.19 -4.27 -63.06
CA PRO A 41 51.72 -5.17 -62.04
C PRO A 41 52.45 -4.42 -60.92
N VAL A 42 52.29 -4.90 -59.69
CA VAL A 42 52.90 -4.37 -58.47
C VAL A 42 54.01 -5.32 -58.03
N ARG A 43 55.23 -4.80 -57.85
CA ARG A 43 56.43 -5.62 -57.60
C ARG A 43 56.31 -6.42 -56.30
N GLU A 44 55.74 -5.82 -55.26
CA GLU A 44 55.61 -6.42 -53.93
C GLU A 44 54.64 -7.62 -53.90
N GLY A 45 53.72 -7.72 -54.87
CA GLY A 45 52.73 -8.79 -54.92
C GLY A 45 53.02 -9.90 -55.94
N TYR A 46 54.17 -9.81 -56.63
CA TYR A 46 54.59 -10.79 -57.62
C TYR A 46 55.33 -11.97 -56.97
N ILE A 47 54.94 -13.20 -57.32
CA ILE A 47 55.63 -14.44 -56.95
C ILE A 47 56.01 -15.12 -58.27
N PRO A 48 57.31 -15.39 -58.53
CA PRO A 48 57.77 -16.00 -59.77
C PRO A 48 56.97 -17.25 -60.13
N ALA A 49 56.55 -17.34 -61.39
CA ALA A 49 55.71 -18.38 -62.00
C ALA A 49 54.30 -18.60 -61.38
N GLU A 50 53.97 -18.03 -60.22
CA GLU A 50 52.79 -18.41 -59.44
C GLU A 50 51.73 -17.30 -59.29
N GLN A 51 52.14 -16.05 -59.09
CA GLN A 51 51.22 -14.98 -58.72
C GLN A 51 51.60 -13.62 -59.30
N ILE A 52 50.60 -12.90 -59.81
CA ILE A 52 50.70 -11.49 -60.18
C ILE A 52 49.65 -10.71 -59.39
N VAL A 53 50.05 -9.61 -58.73
CA VAL A 53 49.11 -8.59 -58.24
C VAL A 53 49.26 -7.38 -59.14
N CYS A 54 48.15 -6.84 -59.64
CA CYS A 54 48.18 -5.66 -60.51
C CYS A 54 47.04 -4.69 -60.18
N GLU A 55 47.26 -3.39 -60.37
CA GLU A 55 46.25 -2.35 -60.20
C GLU A 55 45.51 -2.08 -61.51
N MET A 56 44.18 -2.19 -61.48
CA MET A 56 43.31 -1.95 -62.63
C MET A 56 43.29 -0.47 -63.06
N ALA A 57 43.42 -0.22 -64.37
CA ALA A 57 43.16 1.09 -64.97
C ALA A 57 41.65 1.39 -65.09
N VAL A 58 41.32 2.58 -65.60
CA VAL A 58 39.93 3.02 -65.84
C VAL A 58 39.34 2.27 -67.03
N ALA A 59 38.14 1.70 -66.87
CA ALA A 59 37.38 1.03 -67.92
C ALA A 59 36.44 2.00 -68.64
N THR A 60 36.38 1.91 -69.98
CA THR A 60 35.47 2.71 -70.80
C THR A 60 34.01 2.25 -70.64
N PRO A 61 33.00 3.08 -71.00
CA PRO A 61 31.59 2.70 -70.90
C PRO A 61 31.24 1.39 -71.62
N SER A 62 31.88 1.09 -72.75
CA SER A 62 31.69 -0.14 -73.53
C SER A 62 32.28 -1.40 -72.91
N GLN A 63 33.17 -1.28 -71.93
CA GLN A 63 33.82 -2.42 -71.27
C GLN A 63 33.03 -2.84 -70.03
N PHE A 64 32.14 -3.83 -70.19
CA PHE A 64 31.26 -4.31 -69.11
C PHE A 64 31.81 -5.56 -68.41
N ALA A 65 32.19 -6.59 -69.17
CA ALA A 65 32.78 -7.82 -68.68
C ALA A 65 33.48 -8.55 -69.81
N ASN A 66 34.64 -9.15 -69.54
CA ASN A 66 35.35 -10.00 -70.51
C ASN A 66 36.31 -10.96 -69.78
N TYR A 67 36.94 -11.89 -70.50
CA TYR A 67 37.89 -12.85 -69.96
C TYR A 67 39.16 -12.16 -69.46
N VAL A 68 39.85 -12.80 -68.52
CA VAL A 68 41.16 -12.34 -68.05
C VAL A 68 42.22 -12.94 -68.96
N GLU A 69 43.11 -12.12 -69.50
CA GLU A 69 44.17 -12.55 -70.40
C GLU A 69 45.53 -12.04 -69.91
N VAL A 70 46.40 -12.97 -69.48
CA VAL A 70 47.77 -12.65 -69.12
C VAL A 70 48.68 -13.02 -70.27
N CYS A 71 49.48 -12.06 -70.74
CA CYS A 71 50.56 -12.33 -71.69
C CYS A 71 51.90 -12.32 -70.97
N VAL A 72 52.66 -13.40 -71.10
CA VAL A 72 53.98 -13.56 -70.46
C VAL A 72 55.05 -13.57 -71.55
N GLY A 73 55.92 -12.54 -71.61
CA GLY A 73 57.11 -12.59 -72.47
C GLY A 73 57.18 -11.55 -73.59
N GLY A 74 57.43 -10.28 -73.21
CA GLY A 74 58.06 -9.31 -74.11
C GLY A 74 57.50 -7.89 -74.01
N VAL A 75 58.36 -6.94 -73.62
CA VAL A 75 58.04 -5.51 -73.59
C VAL A 75 57.68 -5.03 -75.01
N GLY A 76 56.48 -4.50 -75.21
CA GLY A 76 56.09 -3.82 -76.45
C GLY A 76 55.49 -4.70 -77.56
N VAL A 77 55.09 -5.94 -77.29
CA VAL A 77 54.40 -6.79 -78.27
C VAL A 77 52.91 -6.42 -78.35
N ARG A 78 52.46 -5.96 -79.52
CA ARG A 78 51.09 -5.45 -79.74
C ARG A 78 50.02 -6.56 -79.72
N GLU A 79 50.40 -7.80 -80.03
CA GLU A 79 49.55 -9.01 -80.02
C GLU A 79 50.26 -10.17 -79.31
N CYS A 80 49.61 -10.75 -78.29
CA CYS A 80 50.19 -11.85 -77.52
C CYS A 80 50.18 -13.16 -78.32
N PRO A 81 51.33 -13.82 -78.57
CA PRO A 81 51.35 -15.13 -79.20
C PRO A 81 50.58 -16.16 -78.36
N LYS A 82 49.87 -17.09 -79.02
CA LYS A 82 49.00 -18.07 -78.35
C LYS A 82 49.72 -18.95 -77.31
N GLU A 83 51.01 -19.20 -77.51
CA GLU A 83 51.86 -20.01 -76.62
C GLU A 83 52.27 -19.28 -75.33
N PHE A 84 52.18 -17.95 -75.30
CA PHE A 84 52.52 -17.09 -74.16
C PHE A 84 51.29 -16.48 -73.48
N ARG A 85 50.10 -16.91 -73.90
CA ARG A 85 48.80 -16.38 -73.47
C ARG A 85 48.14 -17.34 -72.48
N ALA A 86 47.90 -16.87 -71.26
CA ALA A 86 47.06 -17.54 -70.28
C ALA A 86 45.68 -16.88 -70.21
N VAL A 87 44.61 -17.66 -70.34
CA VAL A 87 43.22 -17.17 -70.26
C VAL A 87 42.51 -17.78 -69.07
N TYR A 88 41.88 -16.94 -68.25
CA TYR A 88 41.01 -17.40 -67.17
C TYR A 88 39.59 -17.60 -67.69
N SER A 89 38.98 -18.76 -67.40
CA SER A 89 37.67 -19.16 -67.94
C SER A 89 36.47 -18.37 -67.40
N LYS A 90 36.63 -17.59 -66.31
CA LYS A 90 35.56 -16.73 -65.78
C LYS A 90 35.78 -15.27 -66.16
N TYR A 91 34.68 -14.56 -66.34
CA TYR A 91 34.70 -13.12 -66.61
C TYR A 91 35.09 -12.29 -65.38
N TYR A 92 35.80 -11.20 -65.64
CA TYR A 92 35.93 -10.07 -64.73
C TYR A 92 34.88 -9.01 -65.09
N TYR A 93 34.21 -8.43 -64.09
CA TYR A 93 33.10 -7.49 -64.30
C TYR A 93 33.44 -6.08 -63.82
N PHE A 94 33.21 -5.08 -64.68
CA PHE A 94 33.26 -3.67 -64.32
C PHE A 94 31.88 -3.17 -63.91
N VAL A 95 31.76 -2.78 -62.64
CA VAL A 95 30.49 -2.47 -62.01
C VAL A 95 30.47 -1.04 -61.47
N VAL A 96 29.26 -0.50 -61.31
CA VAL A 96 29.05 0.81 -60.64
C VAL A 96 28.52 0.54 -59.25
N THR A 97 29.24 1.00 -58.23
CA THR A 97 28.87 0.86 -56.83
C THR A 97 27.87 1.94 -56.44
N ARG A 98 26.75 1.56 -55.80
CA ARG A 98 25.73 2.52 -55.33
C ARG A 98 25.32 2.22 -53.91
N LEU A 99 25.16 3.26 -53.09
CA LEU A 99 24.63 3.18 -51.73
C LEU A 99 23.12 3.46 -51.71
N ILE A 100 22.37 2.70 -50.92
CA ILE A 100 20.92 2.81 -50.80
C ILE A 100 20.54 3.34 -49.42
N SER A 101 20.88 2.61 -48.35
CA SER A 101 20.53 2.94 -46.98
C SER A 101 21.51 2.33 -45.97
N LEU A 102 21.42 2.73 -44.70
CA LEU A 102 22.10 2.05 -43.59
C LEU A 102 21.09 1.70 -42.49
N LYS A 103 21.32 0.59 -41.78
CA LYS A 103 20.53 0.18 -40.60
C LYS A 103 21.42 -0.50 -39.54
N PRO A 104 21.23 -0.21 -38.24
CA PRO A 104 20.37 0.85 -37.69
C PRO A 104 20.88 2.24 -38.08
N SER A 105 20.00 3.25 -38.03
CA SER A 105 20.34 4.64 -38.36
C SER A 105 20.79 5.48 -37.16
N ARG A 106 20.76 4.91 -35.96
CA ARG A 106 21.20 5.54 -34.72
C ARG A 106 21.88 4.55 -33.78
N GLY A 107 22.70 5.04 -32.86
CA GLY A 107 23.38 4.25 -31.83
C GLY A 107 24.08 5.11 -30.77
N PRO A 108 24.61 4.51 -29.68
CA PRO A 108 25.22 5.23 -28.57
C PRO A 108 26.44 6.06 -28.99
N VAL A 109 26.65 7.20 -28.31
CA VAL A 109 27.80 8.08 -28.49
C VAL A 109 29.13 7.37 -28.18
N SER A 110 29.12 6.40 -27.25
CA SER A 110 30.26 5.53 -26.96
C SER A 110 30.67 4.61 -28.14
N GLY A 111 29.81 4.45 -29.16
CA GLY A 111 30.07 3.58 -30.31
C GLY A 111 29.80 2.10 -30.04
N GLY A 112 30.28 1.23 -30.93
CA GLY A 112 30.11 -0.23 -30.84
C GLY A 112 28.92 -0.80 -31.65
N THR A 113 28.11 0.06 -32.26
CA THR A 113 26.94 -0.32 -33.07
C THR A 113 27.35 -1.00 -34.37
N ILE A 114 26.75 -2.16 -34.67
CA ILE A 114 26.97 -2.90 -35.92
C ILE A 114 26.03 -2.36 -37.00
N VAL A 115 26.58 -1.54 -37.90
CA VAL A 115 25.84 -0.90 -38.98
C VAL A 115 25.94 -1.70 -40.26
N ASN A 116 24.78 -2.03 -40.85
CA ASN A 116 24.66 -2.67 -42.14
C ASN A 116 24.28 -1.63 -43.21
N ILE A 117 25.22 -1.33 -44.10
CA ILE A 117 25.06 -0.43 -45.23
C ILE A 117 24.62 -1.26 -46.43
N THR A 118 23.48 -0.94 -47.02
CA THR A 118 22.93 -1.65 -48.18
C THR A 118 23.12 -0.86 -49.48
N GLY A 119 23.26 -1.58 -50.58
CA GLY A 119 23.61 -0.98 -51.87
C GLY A 119 23.64 -2.00 -53.00
N SER A 120 24.39 -1.68 -54.05
CA SER A 120 24.66 -2.57 -55.17
C SER A 120 26.14 -2.58 -55.50
N ASN A 121 26.66 -3.77 -55.85
CA ASN A 121 28.06 -4.03 -56.18
C ASN A 121 29.03 -3.58 -55.08
N LEU A 122 28.68 -3.85 -53.82
CA LEU A 122 29.49 -3.49 -52.65
C LEU A 122 30.62 -4.49 -52.35
N ASP A 123 30.58 -5.67 -52.97
CA ASP A 123 31.65 -6.66 -53.00
C ASP A 123 32.76 -6.35 -54.02
N ALA A 124 32.56 -5.32 -54.85
CA ALA A 124 33.52 -4.91 -55.87
C ALA A 124 34.79 -4.32 -55.26
N GLY A 125 35.88 -4.43 -55.99
CA GLY A 125 37.14 -3.80 -55.63
C GLY A 125 37.95 -4.56 -54.59
N SER A 126 39.15 -4.07 -54.29
CA SER A 126 40.11 -4.73 -53.41
C SER A 126 40.15 -4.14 -52.01
N ASN A 127 39.88 -2.85 -51.90
CA ASN A 127 39.92 -2.09 -50.67
C ASN A 127 38.59 -1.35 -50.45
N VAL A 128 38.14 -1.34 -49.20
CA VAL A 128 36.94 -0.60 -48.79
C VAL A 128 37.22 0.16 -47.49
N SER A 129 36.81 1.42 -47.43
CA SER A 129 36.88 2.25 -46.23
C SER A 129 35.52 2.87 -45.95
N ILE A 130 35.08 2.81 -44.71
CA ILE A 130 33.83 3.41 -44.25
C ILE A 130 34.18 4.43 -43.17
N MET A 131 33.74 5.66 -43.38
CA MET A 131 33.99 6.79 -42.48
C MET A 131 32.67 7.34 -41.96
N PHE A 132 32.56 7.47 -40.65
CA PHE A 132 31.51 8.19 -39.94
C PHE A 132 32.09 9.58 -39.67
N LYS A 133 31.87 10.49 -40.61
CA LYS A 133 32.58 11.77 -40.74
C LYS A 133 34.10 11.57 -40.77
N ASP A 134 34.79 11.81 -39.65
CA ASP A 134 36.25 11.71 -39.53
C ASP A 134 36.70 10.41 -38.82
N GLN A 135 35.76 9.57 -38.39
CA GLN A 135 36.05 8.32 -37.66
C GLN A 135 35.91 7.09 -38.55
N LYS A 136 36.98 6.29 -38.64
CA LYS A 136 36.98 5.06 -39.43
C LYS A 136 36.19 3.96 -38.72
N CYS A 137 35.21 3.40 -39.41
CA CYS A 137 34.43 2.26 -38.93
C CYS A 137 35.28 0.98 -38.95
N THR A 138 35.12 0.12 -37.95
CA THR A 138 35.81 -1.17 -37.89
C THR A 138 35.15 -2.14 -38.87
N TYR A 139 35.84 -2.46 -39.97
CA TYR A 139 35.34 -3.34 -41.02
C TYR A 139 35.05 -4.76 -40.49
N HIS A 140 33.88 -5.30 -40.83
CA HIS A 140 33.49 -6.67 -40.47
C HIS A 140 33.45 -7.59 -41.70
N ARG A 141 32.53 -7.32 -42.63
CA ARG A 141 32.32 -8.14 -43.82
C ARG A 141 31.52 -7.37 -44.87
N ARG A 142 31.58 -7.81 -46.12
CA ARG A 142 30.75 -7.29 -47.22
C ARG A 142 30.28 -8.39 -48.17
N GLY A 143 29.21 -8.10 -48.90
CA GLY A 143 28.68 -8.88 -49.99
C GLY A 143 28.13 -7.97 -51.08
N GLY A 144 27.60 -8.53 -52.17
CA GLY A 144 27.21 -7.75 -53.34
C GLY A 144 26.18 -6.63 -53.07
N GLN A 145 25.37 -6.77 -52.03
CA GLN A 145 24.34 -5.79 -51.68
C GLN A 145 24.50 -5.16 -50.29
N TRP A 146 25.57 -5.50 -49.54
CA TRP A 146 25.70 -5.05 -48.16
C TRP A 146 27.16 -4.94 -47.70
N ILE A 147 27.42 -4.02 -46.77
CA ILE A 147 28.68 -3.89 -46.01
C ILE A 147 28.30 -3.77 -44.54
N THR A 148 28.93 -4.57 -43.69
CA THR A 148 28.77 -4.51 -42.25
C THR A 148 30.04 -3.97 -41.62
N CYS A 149 29.92 -2.99 -40.72
CA CYS A 149 31.03 -2.44 -39.95
C CYS A 149 30.55 -2.03 -38.54
N ARG A 150 31.47 -1.90 -37.58
CA ARG A 150 31.20 -1.46 -36.21
C ARG A 150 31.61 0.00 -36.01
N SER A 151 30.68 0.85 -35.57
CA SER A 151 30.93 2.27 -35.30
C SER A 151 31.94 2.44 -34.16
N GLN A 152 32.67 3.56 -34.18
CA GLN A 152 33.56 3.98 -33.08
C GLN A 152 32.90 5.10 -32.28
N ALA A 153 33.47 5.42 -31.12
CA ALA A 153 33.03 6.53 -30.29
C ALA A 153 33.05 7.86 -31.07
N SER A 154 32.02 8.67 -30.88
CA SER A 154 31.92 9.98 -31.52
C SER A 154 32.78 11.01 -30.81
N LEU A 155 33.74 11.61 -31.53
CA LEU A 155 34.53 12.74 -31.02
C LEU A 155 33.71 14.05 -30.90
N GLN A 156 32.53 14.11 -31.51
CA GLN A 156 31.68 15.32 -31.55
C GLN A 156 30.50 15.24 -30.59
N GLY A 157 30.39 14.15 -29.83
CA GLY A 157 29.23 13.89 -28.97
C GLY A 157 28.02 13.43 -29.77
N TYR A 158 26.83 13.75 -29.26
CA TYR A 158 25.54 13.40 -29.84
C TYR A 158 25.23 14.24 -31.08
N GLY A 159 24.56 13.63 -32.06
CA GLY A 159 24.08 14.30 -33.27
C GLY A 159 24.26 13.50 -34.55
N ASN A 160 23.79 14.08 -35.65
CA ASN A 160 23.86 13.48 -36.98
C ASN A 160 25.25 13.63 -37.61
N VAL A 161 25.81 12.51 -38.09
CA VAL A 161 27.05 12.47 -38.87
C VAL A 161 26.80 11.91 -40.28
N SER A 162 27.58 12.38 -41.26
CA SER A 162 27.60 11.78 -42.59
C SER A 162 28.40 10.48 -42.58
N VAL A 163 27.91 9.47 -43.31
CA VAL A 163 28.59 8.18 -43.50
C VAL A 163 28.94 8.03 -44.98
N SER A 164 30.24 8.01 -45.26
CA SER A 164 30.78 7.84 -46.61
C SER A 164 31.47 6.49 -46.75
N VAL A 165 31.26 5.82 -47.89
CA VAL A 165 31.94 4.56 -48.24
C VAL A 165 32.84 4.82 -49.45
N THR A 166 34.10 4.44 -49.34
CA THR A 166 35.08 4.47 -50.44
C THR A 166 35.42 3.05 -50.84
N VAL A 167 35.34 2.74 -52.13
CA VAL A 167 35.73 1.43 -52.71
C VAL A 167 36.76 1.71 -53.81
N ASP A 168 38.03 1.38 -53.58
CA ASP A 168 39.15 1.75 -54.45
C ASP A 168 39.02 3.20 -54.98
N LYS A 169 38.92 3.43 -56.31
CA LYS A 169 38.70 4.74 -56.94
C LYS A 169 37.25 5.00 -57.38
N ALA A 170 36.29 4.19 -56.92
CA ALA A 170 34.87 4.32 -57.30
C ALA A 170 34.31 5.71 -56.95
N ARG A 171 33.51 6.30 -57.85
CA ARG A 171 32.81 7.56 -57.59
C ARG A 171 31.42 7.28 -57.02
N ILE A 172 31.26 7.47 -55.70
CA ILE A 172 29.99 7.29 -54.99
C ILE A 172 29.44 8.67 -54.60
N GLN A 173 28.29 9.06 -55.17
CA GLN A 173 27.72 10.42 -55.03
C GLN A 173 26.68 10.57 -53.89
N LYS A 174 26.65 9.66 -52.92
CA LYS A 174 25.63 9.66 -51.86
C LYS A 174 26.26 9.42 -50.50
N ASP A 175 26.09 10.38 -49.60
CA ASP A 175 26.38 10.18 -48.19
C ASP A 175 25.11 9.70 -47.48
N LEU A 176 25.30 8.72 -46.60
CA LEU A 176 24.26 8.27 -45.69
C LEU A 176 24.34 9.08 -44.39
N LYS A 177 23.33 9.00 -43.53
CA LYS A 177 23.32 9.69 -42.23
C LYS A 177 23.17 8.68 -41.10
N PHE A 178 23.97 8.85 -40.06
CA PHE A 178 23.88 8.08 -38.81
C PHE A 178 23.80 9.06 -37.63
N GLU A 179 22.95 8.77 -36.66
CA GLU A 179 22.74 9.61 -35.49
C GLU A 179 23.39 8.98 -34.25
N TYR A 180 24.37 9.68 -33.67
CA TYR A 180 24.85 9.36 -32.34
C TYR A 180 23.88 9.92 -31.31
N VAL A 181 23.33 9.07 -30.45
CA VAL A 181 22.42 9.46 -29.36
C VAL A 181 23.08 9.23 -28.01
N GLU A 182 22.48 9.72 -26.94
CA GLU A 182 22.97 9.52 -25.58
C GLU A 182 23.07 8.04 -25.22
N ASP A 183 24.11 7.69 -24.46
CA ASP A 183 24.35 6.32 -24.01
C ASP A 183 23.20 5.80 -23.13
N PRO A 184 22.88 4.50 -23.20
CA PRO A 184 21.87 3.87 -22.36
C PRO A 184 22.27 3.93 -20.87
N THR A 185 21.29 4.13 -20.00
CA THR A 185 21.48 4.10 -18.55
C THR A 185 20.62 3.03 -17.89
N ILE A 186 21.06 2.50 -16.74
CA ILE A 186 20.32 1.52 -15.93
C ILE A 186 19.88 2.19 -14.64
N ILE A 187 18.58 2.14 -14.35
CA ILE A 187 17.95 2.80 -13.20
C ILE A 187 17.56 1.77 -12.13
N LYS A 188 16.94 0.64 -12.53
CA LYS A 188 16.40 -0.35 -11.59
C LYS A 188 16.52 -1.78 -12.13
N LEU A 189 16.77 -2.73 -11.23
CA LEU A 189 16.75 -4.17 -11.47
C LEU A 189 15.64 -4.81 -10.62
N GLU A 190 14.81 -5.67 -11.21
CA GLU A 190 13.76 -6.38 -10.47
C GLU A 190 13.52 -7.79 -11.04
N PRO A 191 13.77 -8.86 -10.26
CA PRO A 191 14.32 -8.87 -8.91
C PRO A 191 15.83 -8.57 -8.84
N GLU A 192 16.31 -8.13 -7.66
CA GLU A 192 17.75 -7.93 -7.36
C GLU A 192 18.44 -9.22 -6.89
N TRP A 193 18.01 -10.38 -7.40
CA TRP A 193 18.57 -11.67 -7.00
C TRP A 193 18.42 -12.74 -8.09
N SER A 194 19.24 -13.80 -8.00
CA SER A 194 19.12 -15.01 -8.83
C SER A 194 19.62 -16.25 -8.06
N ILE A 195 19.57 -17.43 -8.68
CA ILE A 195 20.21 -18.66 -8.19
C ILE A 195 21.56 -18.85 -8.88
N PHE A 196 22.49 -19.65 -8.33
CA PHE A 196 23.83 -19.83 -8.90
C PHE A 196 23.84 -20.24 -10.38
N SER A 197 22.86 -21.00 -10.86
CA SER A 197 22.73 -21.34 -12.29
C SER A 197 22.22 -20.19 -13.18
N GLY A 198 21.85 -19.05 -12.61
CA GLY A 198 21.31 -17.90 -13.33
C GLY A 198 19.89 -18.13 -13.85
N HIS A 199 19.61 -17.61 -15.05
CA HIS A 199 18.35 -17.74 -15.80
C HIS A 199 17.09 -17.30 -15.05
N THR A 200 17.25 -16.54 -13.97
CA THR A 200 16.15 -15.81 -13.35
C THR A 200 15.82 -14.62 -14.26
N PRO A 201 14.56 -14.43 -14.67
CA PRO A 201 14.16 -13.27 -15.45
C PRO A 201 14.27 -12.00 -14.60
N VAL A 202 15.13 -11.08 -15.00
CA VAL A 202 15.38 -9.78 -14.38
C VAL A 202 14.84 -8.69 -15.30
N THR A 203 13.81 -8.00 -14.84
CA THR A 203 13.31 -6.79 -15.50
C THR A 203 14.26 -5.64 -15.21
N VAL A 204 14.75 -5.01 -16.27
CA VAL A 204 15.70 -3.90 -16.20
C VAL A 204 15.04 -2.64 -16.73
N THR A 205 15.00 -1.61 -15.90
CA THR A 205 14.44 -0.29 -16.25
C THR A 205 15.58 0.70 -16.43
N GLY A 206 15.52 1.50 -17.50
CA GLY A 206 16.61 2.39 -17.90
C GLY A 206 16.19 3.47 -18.90
N THR A 207 17.16 4.01 -19.64
CA THR A 207 16.94 4.93 -20.76
C THR A 207 17.66 4.44 -22.01
N ASN A 208 17.15 4.81 -23.19
CA ASN A 208 17.73 4.50 -24.51
C ASN A 208 18.10 3.02 -24.72
N LEU A 209 17.38 2.07 -24.12
CA LEU A 209 17.71 0.65 -24.22
C LEU A 209 17.42 0.07 -25.61
N ASP A 210 16.50 0.68 -26.37
CA ASP A 210 16.06 0.26 -27.70
C ASP A 210 17.09 0.49 -28.81
N ILE A 211 18.13 1.29 -28.54
CA ILE A 211 19.18 1.58 -29.53
C ILE A 211 20.24 0.48 -29.58
N ILE A 212 20.25 -0.42 -28.60
CA ILE A 212 21.24 -1.49 -28.46
C ILE A 212 20.74 -2.74 -29.18
N GLN A 213 21.52 -3.24 -30.14
CA GLN A 213 21.11 -4.35 -31.00
C GLN A 213 21.18 -5.71 -30.28
N SER A 214 22.14 -5.88 -29.37
CA SER A 214 22.38 -7.16 -28.68
C SER A 214 22.82 -6.91 -27.24
N PRO A 215 21.90 -6.43 -26.37
CA PRO A 215 22.21 -6.18 -24.98
C PRO A 215 22.46 -7.49 -24.24
N LEU A 216 23.53 -7.53 -23.45
CA LEU A 216 23.86 -8.65 -22.58
C LEU A 216 23.95 -8.18 -21.13
N ILE A 217 23.54 -9.03 -20.19
CA ILE A 217 23.80 -8.86 -18.77
C ILE A 217 25.03 -9.67 -18.39
N ARG A 218 25.91 -9.13 -17.55
CA ARG A 218 27.17 -9.76 -17.14
C ARG A 218 27.32 -9.81 -15.63
N ALA A 219 27.97 -10.87 -15.16
CA ALA A 219 28.46 -10.99 -13.80
C ALA A 219 29.90 -11.52 -13.82
N LYS A 220 30.74 -11.05 -12.90
CA LYS A 220 32.10 -11.51 -12.73
C LYS A 220 32.31 -11.99 -11.30
N TYR A 221 32.91 -13.16 -11.15
CA TYR A 221 33.18 -13.76 -9.85
C TYR A 221 34.46 -14.59 -9.89
N ASN A 222 35.38 -14.34 -8.95
CA ASN A 222 36.71 -14.98 -8.90
C ASN A 222 37.46 -14.89 -10.24
N GLY A 223 37.39 -13.73 -10.91
CA GLY A 223 38.06 -13.49 -12.18
C GLY A 223 37.44 -14.19 -13.39
N ARG A 224 36.31 -14.91 -13.25
CA ARG A 224 35.55 -15.47 -14.36
C ARG A 224 34.32 -14.61 -14.65
N GLU A 225 34.15 -14.24 -15.92
CA GLU A 225 33.00 -13.50 -16.39
C GLU A 225 31.99 -14.45 -17.06
N THR A 226 30.72 -14.23 -16.76
CA THR A 226 29.58 -14.91 -17.36
C THR A 226 28.60 -13.89 -17.88
N VAL A 227 27.96 -14.21 -19.00
CA VAL A 227 27.05 -13.31 -19.69
C VAL A 227 25.78 -14.05 -20.08
N ASN A 228 24.69 -13.31 -20.23
CA ASN A 228 23.43 -13.86 -20.70
C ASN A 228 22.61 -12.78 -21.42
N ILE A 229 21.57 -13.19 -22.14
CA ILE A 229 20.86 -12.36 -23.10
C ILE A 229 19.82 -11.46 -22.43
N CYS A 230 19.63 -10.27 -23.03
CA CYS A 230 18.52 -9.38 -22.73
C CYS A 230 17.63 -9.18 -23.96
N GLN A 231 16.32 -9.12 -23.74
CA GLN A 231 15.33 -8.79 -24.74
C GLN A 231 14.76 -7.40 -24.46
N VAL A 232 14.95 -6.47 -25.39
CA VAL A 232 14.41 -5.11 -25.25
C VAL A 232 12.94 -5.08 -25.61
N PHE A 233 12.13 -4.44 -24.77
CA PHE A 233 10.70 -4.24 -25.00
C PHE A 233 10.36 -2.79 -25.35
N SER A 234 11.09 -1.82 -24.78
CA SER A 234 10.89 -0.40 -25.01
C SER A 234 12.20 0.37 -24.80
N PRO A 235 12.24 1.67 -25.12
CA PRO A 235 13.40 2.53 -24.79
C PRO A 235 13.76 2.54 -23.29
N THR A 236 12.82 2.16 -22.42
CA THR A 236 12.97 2.22 -20.97
C THR A 236 12.94 0.88 -20.26
N SER A 237 12.69 -0.22 -20.97
CA SER A 237 12.55 -1.54 -20.37
C SER A 237 13.10 -2.67 -21.24
N MET A 238 13.87 -3.55 -20.61
CA MET A 238 14.30 -4.83 -21.17
C MET A 238 14.20 -5.94 -20.14
N LEU A 239 14.07 -7.18 -20.61
CA LEU A 239 14.07 -8.38 -19.77
C LEU A 239 15.35 -9.17 -20.01
N CYS A 240 16.16 -9.30 -18.97
CA CYS A 240 17.42 -10.02 -18.99
C CYS A 240 17.30 -11.36 -18.29
N GLN A 241 18.00 -12.37 -18.79
CA GLN A 241 18.19 -13.61 -18.05
C GLN A 241 19.42 -13.47 -17.19
N ALA A 242 19.33 -13.66 -15.86
CA ALA A 242 20.51 -13.53 -15.00
C ALA A 242 21.65 -14.47 -15.47
N PRO A 243 22.91 -14.01 -15.49
CA PRO A 243 24.03 -14.86 -15.87
C PRO A 243 24.33 -15.89 -14.77
N GLU A 244 24.93 -17.02 -15.14
CA GLU A 244 25.37 -18.05 -14.19
C GLU A 244 26.52 -17.53 -13.31
N LEU A 245 26.55 -17.87 -12.02
CA LEU A 245 27.66 -17.55 -11.13
C LEU A 245 28.57 -18.79 -10.94
N PRO A 246 29.80 -18.80 -11.47
CA PRO A 246 30.65 -20.00 -11.49
C PRO A 246 31.24 -20.31 -10.10
N ILE A 247 30.46 -20.99 -9.26
CA ILE A 247 30.85 -21.44 -7.91
C ILE A 247 31.21 -22.93 -7.91
N SER A 248 32.29 -23.29 -7.20
CA SER A 248 32.70 -24.69 -7.03
C SER A 248 31.63 -25.51 -6.29
N LEU A 249 31.31 -26.71 -6.79
CA LEU A 249 30.32 -27.65 -6.23
C LEU A 249 30.45 -27.89 -4.71
N SER A 250 31.66 -27.82 -4.16
CA SER A 250 31.96 -27.98 -2.73
C SER A 250 31.53 -26.80 -1.82
N ARG A 251 31.25 -25.61 -2.39
CA ARG A 251 30.78 -24.40 -1.68
C ARG A 251 29.30 -24.07 -1.92
N GLN A 252 28.58 -24.84 -2.73
CA GLN A 252 27.16 -24.60 -3.04
C GLN A 252 26.20 -24.79 -1.85
N ARG A 253 26.73 -25.02 -0.64
CA ARG A 253 25.97 -25.71 0.39
C ARG A 253 25.24 -24.87 1.42
N GLU A 254 25.24 -23.53 1.42
CA GLU A 254 24.24 -22.75 2.21
C GLU A 254 24.34 -21.21 2.12
N VAL A 255 25.46 -20.61 1.67
CA VAL A 255 25.66 -19.15 1.81
C VAL A 255 25.35 -18.39 0.51
N PRO A 256 24.49 -17.35 0.53
CA PRO A 256 24.31 -16.44 -0.59
C PRO A 256 25.62 -15.75 -0.99
N ALA A 257 25.88 -15.61 -2.28
CA ALA A 257 27.10 -14.99 -2.81
C ALA A 257 26.77 -13.71 -3.58
N ARG A 258 27.70 -12.76 -3.60
CA ARG A 258 27.63 -11.56 -4.45
C ARG A 258 28.70 -11.64 -5.53
N PRO A 259 28.40 -11.23 -6.78
CA PRO A 259 29.41 -11.09 -7.81
C PRO A 259 30.39 -9.96 -7.44
N ASP A 260 31.64 -10.07 -7.90
CA ASP A 260 32.66 -9.02 -7.75
C ASP A 260 32.31 -7.80 -8.61
N GLU A 261 31.78 -8.05 -9.81
CA GLU A 261 31.23 -7.01 -10.69
C GLU A 261 29.91 -7.50 -11.30
N PHE A 262 28.93 -6.62 -11.40
CA PHE A 262 27.65 -6.87 -12.07
C PHE A 262 27.31 -5.70 -12.97
N GLY A 263 26.80 -5.97 -14.17
CA GLY A 263 26.43 -4.91 -15.10
C GLY A 263 25.98 -5.44 -16.45
N PHE A 264 26.20 -4.65 -17.49
CA PHE A 264 25.64 -4.86 -18.82
C PHE A 264 26.65 -4.56 -19.91
N ILE A 265 26.61 -5.33 -20.99
CA ILE A 265 27.34 -5.06 -22.23
C ILE A 265 26.31 -4.47 -23.20
N LEU A 266 26.31 -3.15 -23.31
CA LEU A 266 25.43 -2.38 -24.18
C LEU A 266 26.28 -1.65 -25.23
N ASP A 267 26.76 -2.39 -26.24
CA ASP A 267 27.82 -1.95 -27.16
C ASP A 267 29.11 -1.55 -26.39
N ASP A 268 29.76 -0.42 -26.71
CA ASP A 268 31.03 -0.01 -26.09
C ASP A 268 30.85 0.91 -24.85
N VAL A 269 29.65 0.99 -24.29
CA VAL A 269 29.28 1.88 -23.17
C VAL A 269 29.91 1.40 -21.86
N GLN A 270 31.02 2.01 -21.45
CA GLN A 270 31.79 1.57 -20.28
C GLN A 270 31.07 1.77 -18.93
N ALA A 271 30.21 2.80 -18.83
CA ALA A 271 29.55 3.17 -17.58
C ALA A 271 28.60 2.11 -17.03
N VAL A 272 28.07 1.23 -17.89
CA VAL A 272 27.13 0.16 -17.50
C VAL A 272 27.81 -1.20 -17.36
N LEU A 273 29.09 -1.34 -17.74
CA LEU A 273 29.82 -2.61 -17.64
C LEU A 273 29.88 -3.08 -16.20
N ALA A 274 30.21 -2.19 -15.26
CA ALA A 274 30.21 -2.47 -13.83
C ALA A 274 29.40 -1.39 -13.11
N LEU A 275 28.25 -1.78 -12.59
CA LEU A 275 27.39 -0.89 -11.81
C LEU A 275 27.94 -0.77 -10.38
N ASN A 276 28.08 0.46 -9.89
CA ASN A 276 28.55 0.70 -8.52
C ASN A 276 27.47 0.29 -7.51
N ASN A 277 27.87 -0.43 -6.46
CA ASN A 277 27.03 -0.79 -5.30
C ASN A 277 25.76 -1.61 -5.62
N THR A 278 25.76 -2.49 -6.63
CA THR A 278 24.58 -3.33 -6.88
C THR A 278 24.31 -4.29 -5.73
N PRO A 279 23.08 -4.32 -5.16
CA PRO A 279 22.70 -5.28 -4.13
C PRO A 279 22.38 -6.68 -4.70
N PHE A 280 22.80 -7.00 -5.94
CA PHE A 280 22.41 -8.25 -6.62
C PHE A 280 23.01 -9.48 -5.92
N ILE A 281 22.15 -10.37 -5.42
CA ILE A 281 22.57 -11.55 -4.62
C ILE A 281 22.22 -12.85 -5.35
N TYR A 282 23.16 -13.78 -5.35
CA TYR A 282 22.95 -15.14 -5.84
C TYR A 282 22.73 -16.12 -4.68
N TYR A 283 21.68 -16.93 -4.78
CA TYR A 283 21.31 -17.95 -3.81
C TYR A 283 21.66 -19.37 -4.29
N PRO A 284 21.77 -20.35 -3.37
CA PRO A 284 21.94 -21.76 -3.73
C PRO A 284 20.85 -22.28 -4.68
N ASN A 285 21.26 -23.15 -5.60
CA ASN A 285 20.33 -23.80 -6.51
C ASN A 285 19.36 -24.74 -5.76
N PRO A 286 18.13 -24.91 -6.26
CA PRO A 286 17.20 -25.92 -5.76
C PRO A 286 17.74 -27.32 -6.01
N GLU A 287 17.65 -28.19 -5.00
CA GLU A 287 18.12 -29.57 -5.07
C GLU A 287 16.98 -30.51 -4.71
N PHE A 288 16.83 -31.58 -5.48
CA PHE A 288 15.74 -32.54 -5.38
C PHE A 288 16.27 -33.88 -4.90
N GLU A 289 15.52 -34.50 -4.00
CA GLU A 289 15.75 -35.88 -3.58
C GLU A 289 15.14 -36.88 -4.58
N PRO A 290 15.70 -38.10 -4.71
CA PRO A 290 15.09 -39.15 -5.51
C PRO A 290 13.69 -39.51 -5.02
N LEU A 291 12.75 -39.76 -5.93
CA LEU A 291 11.34 -40.10 -5.62
C LEU A 291 11.20 -41.36 -4.74
N HIS A 292 12.10 -42.33 -4.92
CA HIS A 292 12.13 -43.59 -4.19
C HIS A 292 13.53 -44.21 -4.29
N VAL A 293 13.91 -45.07 -3.34
CA VAL A 293 15.24 -45.72 -3.29
C VAL A 293 15.53 -46.57 -4.54
N SER A 294 14.48 -47.10 -5.17
CA SER A 294 14.55 -47.88 -6.43
C SER A 294 14.43 -47.03 -7.70
N GLY A 295 14.23 -45.71 -7.59
CA GLY A 295 13.99 -44.80 -8.71
C GLY A 295 12.60 -44.88 -9.36
N VAL A 296 11.71 -45.75 -8.87
CA VAL A 296 10.33 -45.90 -9.35
C VAL A 296 9.35 -45.76 -8.19
N LEU A 297 8.35 -44.90 -8.33
CA LEU A 297 7.27 -44.69 -7.36
C LEU A 297 5.94 -45.25 -7.91
N GLU A 298 5.35 -46.23 -7.22
CA GLU A 298 4.06 -46.82 -7.58
C GLU A 298 2.89 -46.01 -6.99
N LEU A 299 1.90 -45.67 -7.83
CA LEU A 299 0.79 -44.78 -7.46
C LEU A 299 -0.56 -45.28 -7.98
N LYS A 300 -1.62 -45.02 -7.21
CA LYS A 300 -3.00 -45.19 -7.66
C LYS A 300 -3.44 -43.97 -8.48
N PRO A 301 -4.38 -44.13 -9.44
CA PRO A 301 -4.94 -43.02 -10.20
C PRO A 301 -5.44 -41.89 -9.28
N GLY A 302 -5.03 -40.64 -9.56
CA GLY A 302 -5.41 -39.46 -8.78
C GLY A 302 -4.63 -39.21 -7.49
N SER A 303 -3.61 -40.02 -7.16
CA SER A 303 -2.75 -39.76 -5.99
C SER A 303 -1.74 -38.64 -6.29
N PRO A 304 -1.53 -37.65 -5.39
CA PRO A 304 -0.56 -36.60 -5.60
C PRO A 304 0.90 -37.10 -5.44
N ILE A 305 1.82 -36.51 -6.19
CA ILE A 305 3.26 -36.80 -6.16
C ILE A 305 3.96 -35.74 -5.32
N ILE A 306 4.78 -36.17 -4.36
CA ILE A 306 5.56 -35.27 -3.50
C ILE A 306 7.03 -35.32 -3.93
N LEU A 307 7.55 -34.21 -4.42
CA LEU A 307 8.97 -34.03 -4.70
C LEU A 307 9.63 -33.36 -3.50
N LYS A 308 10.50 -34.07 -2.79
CA LYS A 308 11.25 -33.51 -1.65
C LYS A 308 12.56 -32.89 -2.12
N GLY A 309 13.04 -31.91 -1.36
CA GLY A 309 14.30 -31.24 -1.66
C GLY A 309 14.59 -30.07 -0.72
N ARG A 310 15.53 -29.23 -1.14
CA ARG A 310 15.98 -28.04 -0.41
C ARG A 310 16.14 -26.85 -1.33
N ASN A 311 16.14 -25.64 -0.74
CA ASN A 311 16.29 -24.36 -1.44
C ASN A 311 15.19 -24.10 -2.49
N PHE A 312 13.95 -24.55 -2.24
CA PHE A 312 12.84 -24.27 -3.18
C PHE A 312 12.28 -22.85 -3.07
N LEU A 313 12.51 -22.18 -1.94
CA LEU A 313 12.12 -20.80 -1.73
C LEU A 313 13.34 -20.01 -1.22
N PRO A 314 13.98 -19.19 -2.05
CA PRO A 314 15.07 -18.34 -1.63
C PRO A 314 14.58 -17.31 -0.58
N PRO A 315 15.27 -17.16 0.57
CA PRO A 315 14.93 -16.18 1.60
C PRO A 315 15.28 -14.77 1.10
N THR A 316 14.33 -14.16 0.39
CA THR A 316 14.48 -12.88 -0.30
C THR A 316 13.52 -11.88 0.33
N ASN A 317 14.07 -10.78 0.84
CA ASN A 317 13.31 -9.71 1.50
C ASN A 317 12.77 -8.70 0.48
N THR A 318 12.10 -9.18 -0.57
CA THR A 318 11.54 -8.32 -1.63
C THR A 318 10.02 -8.22 -1.47
N ASN A 319 9.54 -7.06 -1.00
CA ASN A 319 8.14 -6.59 -1.12
C ASN A 319 7.03 -7.58 -0.72
N GLY A 320 7.26 -8.40 0.31
CA GLY A 320 6.22 -9.26 0.89
C GLY A 320 5.81 -10.48 0.05
N ASN A 321 6.55 -10.83 -1.00
CA ASN A 321 6.46 -12.13 -1.66
C ASN A 321 7.79 -12.86 -1.46
N SER A 322 7.76 -14.09 -0.95
CA SER A 322 8.91 -14.99 -1.04
C SER A 322 9.31 -15.11 -2.51
N GLY A 323 10.60 -15.00 -2.82
CA GLY A 323 11.13 -15.04 -4.17
C GLY A 323 10.62 -16.25 -4.95
N LYS A 324 9.60 -16.03 -5.79
CA LYS A 324 8.89 -17.13 -6.45
C LYS A 324 9.69 -17.57 -7.67
N LEU A 325 10.47 -18.64 -7.50
CA LEU A 325 11.03 -19.36 -8.64
C LEU A 325 9.87 -19.99 -9.44
N ASN A 326 9.92 -19.87 -10.77
CA ASN A 326 8.94 -20.52 -11.64
C ASN A 326 9.29 -22.00 -11.78
N TYR A 327 8.55 -22.85 -11.07
CA TYR A 327 8.64 -24.30 -11.17
C TYR A 327 7.68 -24.83 -12.22
N THR A 328 8.15 -25.75 -13.06
CA THR A 328 7.30 -26.55 -13.96
C THR A 328 7.69 -28.01 -13.82
N VAL A 329 6.77 -28.87 -13.43
CA VAL A 329 7.02 -30.32 -13.33
C VAL A 329 6.17 -31.02 -14.38
N LEU A 330 6.83 -31.86 -15.16
CA LEU A 330 6.26 -32.66 -16.23
C LEU A 330 6.25 -34.13 -15.82
N ILE A 331 5.12 -34.81 -16.03
CA ILE A 331 4.99 -36.26 -15.87
C ILE A 331 4.75 -36.82 -17.27
N GLY A 332 5.75 -37.52 -17.80
CA GLY A 332 5.85 -37.78 -19.24
C GLY A 332 5.98 -36.45 -19.98
N ASP A 333 4.99 -36.11 -20.80
CA ASP A 333 4.93 -34.86 -21.57
C ASP A 333 3.87 -33.87 -21.05
N LYS A 334 3.18 -34.17 -19.94
CA LYS A 334 2.10 -33.32 -19.41
C LYS A 334 2.54 -32.55 -18.17
N PRO A 335 2.31 -31.21 -18.10
CA PRO A 335 2.58 -30.44 -16.89
C PRO A 335 1.59 -30.79 -15.78
N CYS A 336 2.04 -30.81 -14.53
CA CYS A 336 1.17 -30.93 -13.37
C CYS A 336 0.99 -29.59 -12.65
N LEU A 337 -0.15 -29.44 -11.96
CA LEU A 337 -0.39 -28.31 -11.07
C LEU A 337 0.46 -28.47 -9.80
N LEU A 338 1.16 -27.40 -9.42
CA LEU A 338 2.16 -27.42 -8.35
C LEU A 338 1.75 -26.54 -7.16
N THR A 339 1.92 -27.10 -5.96
CA THR A 339 1.97 -26.33 -4.71
C THR A 339 3.41 -26.38 -4.18
N VAL A 340 4.00 -25.20 -3.96
CA VAL A 340 5.42 -25.04 -3.57
C VAL A 340 5.51 -24.77 -2.06
N SER A 341 6.40 -25.48 -1.38
CA SER A 341 6.81 -25.21 0.00
C SER A 341 8.34 -25.17 0.07
N ASP A 342 8.91 -24.74 1.21
CA ASP A 342 10.37 -24.56 1.37
C ASP A 342 11.18 -25.83 1.01
N ASN A 343 10.62 -27.01 1.32
CA ASN A 343 11.31 -28.31 1.20
C ASN A 343 10.57 -29.34 0.32
N GLN A 344 9.38 -29.01 -0.21
CA GLN A 344 8.58 -29.96 -1.00
C GLN A 344 7.79 -29.27 -2.13
N LEU A 345 7.70 -29.91 -3.31
CA LEU A 345 6.74 -29.60 -4.36
C LEU A 345 5.66 -30.68 -4.40
N LEU A 346 4.40 -30.30 -4.21
CA LEU A 346 3.24 -31.18 -4.38
C LEU A 346 2.71 -31.04 -5.81
N CYS A 347 2.69 -32.14 -6.54
CA CYS A 347 2.30 -32.23 -7.94
C CYS A 347 1.05 -33.10 -8.06
N GLU A 348 -0.06 -32.52 -8.49
CA GLU A 348 -1.30 -33.29 -8.69
C GLU A 348 -1.18 -34.15 -9.95
N SER A 349 -1.32 -35.47 -9.78
CA SER A 349 -1.07 -36.43 -10.86
C SER A 349 -2.11 -36.26 -11.99
N PRO A 350 -1.68 -36.00 -13.24
CA PRO A 350 -2.59 -35.93 -14.39
C PRO A 350 -3.22 -37.30 -14.68
N ASN A 351 -4.37 -37.32 -15.35
CA ASN A 351 -5.11 -38.55 -15.66
C ASN A 351 -4.37 -39.39 -16.73
N LEU A 352 -3.36 -40.15 -16.28
CA LEU A 352 -2.46 -40.98 -17.07
C LEU A 352 -2.32 -42.35 -16.39
N THR A 353 -2.18 -43.42 -17.18
CA THR A 353 -1.90 -44.78 -16.71
C THR A 353 -0.57 -45.26 -17.30
N GLY A 354 0.12 -46.19 -16.62
CA GLY A 354 1.42 -46.72 -17.04
C GLY A 354 2.63 -45.99 -16.43
N ARG A 355 3.81 -46.19 -17.03
CA ARG A 355 5.11 -45.75 -16.49
C ARG A 355 5.58 -44.44 -17.15
N HIS A 356 5.74 -43.37 -16.37
CA HIS A 356 6.04 -42.01 -16.87
C HIS A 356 7.25 -41.39 -16.14
N LYS A 357 8.15 -40.74 -16.87
CA LYS A 357 9.30 -40.03 -16.30
C LYS A 357 8.86 -38.71 -15.67
N VAL A 358 9.39 -38.36 -14.50
CA VAL A 358 9.16 -37.04 -13.89
C VAL A 358 10.32 -36.12 -14.21
N LEU A 359 10.03 -34.90 -14.67
CA LEU A 359 11.01 -33.87 -15.01
C LEU A 359 10.62 -32.54 -14.36
N ALA A 360 11.46 -32.01 -13.47
CA ALA A 360 11.28 -30.71 -12.83
C ALA A 360 12.16 -29.66 -13.50
N ARG A 361 11.57 -28.55 -13.93
CA ARG A 361 12.22 -27.38 -14.52
C ARG A 361 12.16 -26.21 -13.56
N VAL A 362 13.30 -25.60 -13.26
CA VAL A 362 13.40 -24.42 -12.38
C VAL A 362 14.59 -23.57 -12.78
N GLY A 363 14.35 -22.27 -13.04
CA GLY A 363 15.42 -21.30 -13.31
C GLY A 363 16.44 -21.76 -14.35
N GLY A 364 15.96 -22.36 -15.45
CA GLY A 364 16.81 -22.88 -16.54
C GLY A 364 17.45 -24.26 -16.32
N ILE A 365 17.31 -24.86 -15.14
CA ILE A 365 17.83 -26.19 -14.81
C ILE A 365 16.73 -27.25 -14.96
N GLU A 366 17.07 -28.41 -15.51
CA GLU A 366 16.21 -29.59 -15.54
C GLU A 366 16.71 -30.67 -14.57
N PHE A 367 15.83 -31.16 -13.70
CA PHE A 367 16.11 -32.25 -12.77
C PHE A 367 15.14 -33.42 -12.98
N SER A 368 15.64 -34.65 -12.94
CA SER A 368 14.84 -35.87 -13.13
C SER A 368 14.85 -36.71 -11.86
N PRO A 369 13.89 -36.54 -10.93
CA PRO A 369 13.88 -37.20 -9.63
C PRO A 369 13.51 -38.69 -9.68
N GLY A 370 12.98 -39.20 -10.80
CA GLY A 370 12.69 -40.62 -10.99
C GLY A 370 11.52 -40.86 -11.94
N VAL A 371 10.92 -42.05 -11.85
CA VAL A 371 9.81 -42.51 -12.71
C VAL A 371 8.60 -42.86 -11.84
N VAL A 372 7.38 -42.53 -12.29
CA VAL A 372 6.12 -42.93 -11.63
C VAL A 372 5.44 -44.04 -12.41
N HIS A 373 4.83 -45.01 -11.73
CA HIS A 373 4.04 -46.09 -12.33
C HIS A 373 2.60 -46.04 -11.81
N ILE A 374 1.64 -45.72 -12.69
CA ILE A 374 0.22 -45.56 -12.32
C ILE A 374 -0.57 -46.78 -12.78
N THR A 375 -1.08 -47.56 -11.82
CA THR A 375 -1.84 -48.79 -12.08
C THR A 375 -3.24 -48.50 -12.61
N SER A 376 -3.68 -49.16 -13.67
CA SER A 376 -5.05 -49.07 -14.20
C SER A 376 -6.02 -49.95 -13.43
N ASP A 377 -7.17 -49.40 -13.02
CA ASP A 377 -8.32 -50.21 -12.61
C ASP A 377 -9.00 -50.76 -13.87
N SER A 378 -8.90 -52.07 -14.07
CA SER A 378 -9.74 -52.79 -15.03
C SER A 378 -10.36 -54.00 -14.33
N PRO A 379 -11.70 -54.13 -14.31
CA PRO A 379 -12.35 -55.32 -13.79
C PRO A 379 -12.29 -56.44 -14.83
N LEU A 380 -11.78 -57.58 -14.37
CA LEU A 380 -12.05 -58.96 -14.75
C LEU A 380 -12.34 -59.34 -16.22
N SER A 381 -11.49 -60.26 -16.66
CA SER A 381 -11.58 -61.12 -17.84
C SER A 381 -12.68 -62.19 -17.73
N SER A 382 -13.52 -62.23 -18.77
CA SER A 382 -14.19 -63.36 -19.45
C SER A 382 -14.25 -64.76 -18.81
N THR A 383 -15.48 -65.28 -18.68
CA THR A 383 -15.86 -66.65 -19.12
C THR A 383 -17.31 -66.70 -19.65
N ALA A 384 -17.42 -67.09 -20.93
CA ALA A 384 -18.49 -67.79 -21.67
C ALA A 384 -19.93 -67.84 -21.08
N ILE A 385 -20.96 -67.26 -21.71
CA ILE A 385 -21.72 -67.72 -22.91
C ILE A 385 -22.40 -69.11 -22.68
N ILE A 386 -23.73 -69.13 -22.92
CA ILE A 386 -24.66 -70.25 -23.20
C ILE A 386 -25.67 -70.59 -22.07
N SER A 387 -26.80 -69.88 -22.03
CA SER A 387 -28.18 -70.45 -21.95
C SER A 387 -29.25 -69.37 -21.72
N ILE A 388 -29.50 -68.62 -22.79
CA ILE A 388 -30.74 -67.87 -23.09
C ILE A 388 -31.88 -68.93 -23.14
N ALA A 389 -33.07 -68.76 -22.56
CA ALA A 389 -34.19 -68.12 -23.28
C ALA A 389 -35.49 -67.88 -22.47
N GLY A 390 -35.64 -68.36 -21.24
CA GLY A 390 -36.93 -68.30 -20.53
C GLY A 390 -37.20 -67.01 -19.73
N ALA A 391 -36.14 -66.39 -19.19
CA ALA A 391 -36.26 -65.29 -18.23
C ALA A 391 -36.33 -63.89 -18.87
N GLY A 392 -36.14 -63.77 -20.19
CA GLY A 392 -36.01 -62.50 -20.89
C GLY A 392 -37.28 -61.63 -20.88
N ALA A 393 -38.46 -62.23 -20.90
CA ALA A 393 -39.71 -61.47 -20.98
C ALA A 393 -40.08 -60.75 -19.67
N LEU A 394 -39.78 -61.36 -18.51
CA LEU A 394 -40.06 -60.77 -17.19
C LEU A 394 -39.04 -59.68 -16.81
N LEU A 395 -37.80 -59.83 -17.27
CA LEU A 395 -36.71 -58.89 -17.00
C LEU A 395 -36.85 -57.59 -17.82
N ILE A 396 -37.38 -57.68 -19.05
CA ILE A 396 -37.66 -56.50 -19.90
C ILE A 396 -38.76 -55.61 -19.29
N LEU A 397 -39.83 -56.21 -18.71
CA LEU A 397 -40.90 -55.44 -18.07
C LEU A 397 -40.39 -54.69 -16.82
N PHE A 398 -39.54 -55.34 -16.02
CA PHE A 398 -38.92 -54.74 -14.83
C PHE A 398 -37.90 -53.66 -15.19
N ILE A 399 -37.08 -53.86 -16.23
CA ILE A 399 -36.13 -52.87 -16.73
C ILE A 399 -36.84 -51.62 -17.27
N VAL A 400 -37.98 -51.74 -17.95
CA VAL A 400 -38.72 -50.56 -18.44
C VAL A 400 -39.27 -49.72 -17.29
N ILE A 401 -39.80 -50.34 -16.22
CA ILE A 401 -40.29 -49.63 -15.03
C ILE A 401 -39.12 -48.96 -14.28
N VAL A 402 -37.99 -49.65 -14.12
CA VAL A 402 -36.78 -49.10 -13.50
C VAL A 402 -36.16 -48.00 -14.37
N LEU A 403 -36.17 -48.10 -15.70
CA LEU A 403 -35.71 -47.06 -16.61
C LEU A 403 -36.62 -45.84 -16.58
N ILE A 404 -37.94 -46.00 -16.46
CA ILE A 404 -38.88 -44.86 -16.31
C ILE A 404 -38.66 -44.18 -14.95
N ALA A 405 -38.49 -44.94 -13.87
CA ALA A 405 -38.19 -44.40 -12.54
C ALA A 405 -36.80 -43.73 -12.48
N TYR A 406 -35.79 -44.32 -13.14
CA TYR A 406 -34.46 -43.76 -13.28
C TYR A 406 -34.46 -42.49 -14.13
N LYS A 407 -35.19 -42.45 -15.26
CA LYS A 407 -35.35 -41.23 -16.06
C LYS A 407 -36.08 -40.13 -15.30
N ARG A 408 -37.08 -40.48 -14.48
CA ARG A 408 -37.85 -39.51 -13.69
C ARG A 408 -37.02 -38.93 -12.55
N LYS A 409 -36.26 -39.77 -11.83
CA LYS A 409 -35.33 -39.35 -10.76
C LYS A 409 -34.06 -38.68 -11.28
N SER A 410 -33.54 -39.09 -12.44
CA SER A 410 -32.41 -38.44 -13.14
C SER A 410 -32.82 -37.08 -13.71
N ARG A 411 -34.05 -36.92 -14.21
CA ARG A 411 -34.54 -35.60 -14.64
C ARG A 411 -34.73 -34.66 -13.45
N GLU A 412 -35.13 -35.18 -12.30
CA GLU A 412 -35.20 -34.43 -11.04
C GLU A 412 -33.80 -34.07 -10.53
N SER A 413 -32.83 -35.00 -10.60
CA SER A 413 -31.43 -34.74 -10.22
C SER A 413 -30.74 -33.76 -11.16
N ASP A 414 -30.97 -33.86 -12.47
CA ASP A 414 -30.47 -32.92 -13.49
C ASP A 414 -31.10 -31.55 -13.35
N LEU A 415 -32.37 -31.45 -12.95
CA LEU A 415 -33.01 -30.17 -12.62
C LEU A 415 -32.42 -29.57 -11.34
N THR A 416 -32.11 -30.38 -10.33
CA THR A 416 -31.39 -29.89 -9.14
C THR A 416 -29.95 -29.51 -9.45
N LEU A 417 -29.24 -30.25 -10.31
CA LEU A 417 -27.88 -29.93 -10.75
C LEU A 417 -27.87 -28.66 -11.59
N LYS A 418 -28.80 -28.49 -12.53
CA LYS A 418 -28.97 -27.26 -13.33
C LYS A 418 -29.36 -26.07 -12.46
N ARG A 419 -30.18 -26.26 -11.41
CA ARG A 419 -30.48 -25.21 -10.43
C ARG A 419 -29.25 -24.84 -9.61
N LEU A 420 -28.46 -25.83 -9.15
CA LEU A 420 -27.22 -25.59 -8.42
C LEU A 420 -26.16 -24.92 -9.30
N GLN A 421 -26.04 -25.33 -10.56
CA GLN A 421 -25.11 -24.75 -11.53
C GLN A 421 -25.54 -23.34 -11.93
N MET A 422 -26.83 -23.09 -12.17
CA MET A 422 -27.35 -21.73 -12.40
C MET A 422 -27.23 -20.84 -11.15
N GLN A 423 -27.35 -21.40 -9.94
CA GLN A 423 -27.05 -20.69 -8.70
C GLN A 423 -25.55 -20.37 -8.58
N MET A 424 -24.67 -21.29 -9.00
CA MET A 424 -23.22 -21.11 -9.00
C MET A 424 -22.78 -20.08 -10.06
N ASP A 425 -23.33 -20.13 -11.28
CA ASP A 425 -23.07 -19.18 -12.37
C ASP A 425 -23.57 -17.77 -12.00
N ASN A 426 -24.72 -17.67 -11.31
CA ASN A 426 -25.23 -16.39 -10.81
C ASN A 426 -24.35 -15.86 -9.67
N LEU A 427 -23.81 -16.74 -8.81
CA LEU A 427 -22.85 -16.36 -7.77
C LEU A 427 -21.51 -15.90 -8.40
N GLU A 428 -20.99 -16.62 -9.39
CA GLU A 428 -19.77 -16.30 -10.12
C GLU A 428 -19.89 -14.98 -10.87
N SER A 429 -21.00 -14.76 -11.58
CA SER A 429 -21.25 -13.49 -12.27
C SER A 429 -21.38 -12.30 -11.30
N ARG A 430 -21.91 -12.51 -10.10
CA ARG A 430 -21.98 -11.46 -9.06
C ARG A 430 -20.60 -11.11 -8.53
N VAL A 431 -19.79 -12.11 -8.21
CA VAL A 431 -18.41 -11.92 -7.74
C VAL A 431 -17.56 -11.24 -8.82
N ALA A 432 -17.70 -11.64 -10.07
CA ALA A 432 -16.97 -11.04 -11.19
C ALA A 432 -17.33 -9.57 -11.41
N LEU A 433 -18.62 -9.22 -11.31
CA LEU A 433 -19.08 -7.83 -11.43
C LEU A 433 -18.55 -6.99 -10.26
N GLU A 434 -18.64 -7.51 -9.05
CA GLU A 434 -18.20 -6.82 -7.82
C GLU A 434 -16.69 -6.58 -7.82
N CYS A 435 -15.88 -7.56 -8.22
CA CYS A 435 -14.44 -7.39 -8.40
C CYS A 435 -14.11 -6.36 -9.49
N LYS A 436 -14.90 -6.31 -10.58
CA LYS A 436 -14.70 -5.36 -11.68
C LYS A 436 -15.06 -3.92 -11.27
N GLU A 437 -16.17 -3.74 -10.56
CA GLU A 437 -16.58 -2.45 -9.99
C GLU A 437 -15.56 -1.95 -8.95
N ALA A 438 -15.17 -2.81 -7.99
CA ALA A 438 -14.17 -2.46 -6.99
C ALA A 438 -12.81 -2.08 -7.62
N PHE A 439 -12.41 -2.73 -8.72
CA PHE A 439 -11.19 -2.37 -9.44
C PHE A 439 -11.32 -1.05 -10.20
N ALA A 440 -12.49 -0.77 -10.79
CA ALA A 440 -12.76 0.48 -11.50
C ALA A 440 -12.81 1.68 -10.54
N GLU A 441 -13.48 1.53 -9.38
CA GLU A 441 -13.57 2.56 -8.34
C GLU A 441 -12.19 2.95 -7.77
N LEU A 442 -11.29 1.97 -7.63
CA LEU A 442 -9.92 2.20 -7.13
C LEU A 442 -9.09 3.12 -8.05
N GLN A 443 -9.43 3.23 -9.33
CA GLN A 443 -8.73 4.09 -10.30
C GLN A 443 -9.29 5.52 -10.40
N THR A 444 -10.52 5.78 -9.95
CA THR A 444 -11.23 7.06 -10.19
C THR A 444 -11.35 7.98 -8.97
N ASP A 445 -11.27 7.44 -7.74
CA ASP A 445 -11.81 8.11 -6.55
C ASP A 445 -10.89 9.16 -5.88
N ILE A 446 -9.57 9.12 -6.12
CA ILE A 446 -8.60 9.95 -5.38
C ILE A 446 -8.75 11.46 -5.70
N HIS A 447 -9.14 11.81 -6.92
CA HIS A 447 -9.19 13.21 -7.37
C HIS A 447 -10.50 13.92 -6.98
N GLU A 448 -11.63 13.21 -6.89
CA GLU A 448 -12.94 13.79 -6.52
C GLU A 448 -12.98 14.21 -5.04
N LEU A 449 -12.38 13.39 -4.15
CA LEU A 449 -12.37 13.68 -2.71
C LEU A 449 -11.53 14.92 -2.37
N THR A 450 -10.48 15.20 -3.13
CA THR A 450 -9.59 16.34 -2.86
C THR A 450 -10.23 17.67 -3.28
N SER A 451 -10.98 17.70 -4.40
CA SER A 451 -11.63 18.93 -4.88
C SER A 451 -12.80 19.37 -4.00
N ASP A 452 -13.51 18.43 -3.38
CA ASP A 452 -14.69 18.72 -2.55
C ASP A 452 -14.31 19.18 -1.12
N LEU A 453 -13.05 18.98 -0.72
CA LEU A 453 -12.52 19.41 0.59
C LEU A 453 -11.92 20.84 0.53
N ASP A 454 -11.63 21.38 -0.65
CA ASP A 454 -11.08 22.72 -0.82
C ASP A 454 -12.12 23.80 -0.46
N GLY A 455 -11.83 24.58 0.59
CA GLY A 455 -12.62 25.76 1.00
C GLY A 455 -13.57 25.57 2.18
N VAL A 456 -13.56 24.41 2.86
CA VAL A 456 -14.31 24.21 4.12
C VAL A 456 -13.50 24.79 5.30
N GLY A 457 -14.06 25.77 6.00
CA GLY A 457 -13.44 26.28 7.23
C GLY A 457 -13.45 25.24 8.35
N ILE A 458 -12.31 25.03 9.02
CA ILE A 458 -12.21 24.02 10.09
C ILE A 458 -12.92 24.54 11.36
N PRO A 459 -13.98 23.86 11.86
CA PRO A 459 -14.76 24.31 13.00
C PRO A 459 -14.10 23.89 14.31
N PHE A 460 -12.92 24.45 14.61
CA PHE A 460 -12.24 24.22 15.89
C PHE A 460 -13.11 24.66 17.07
N LEU A 461 -13.22 23.79 18.07
CA LEU A 461 -13.76 24.17 19.38
C LEU A 461 -12.81 25.14 20.07
N ASP A 462 -13.37 26.04 20.86
CA ASP A 462 -12.58 26.89 21.75
C ASP A 462 -11.83 26.04 22.79
N TYR A 463 -10.80 26.62 23.41
CA TYR A 463 -9.96 25.92 24.39
C TYR A 463 -10.81 25.31 25.52
N ARG A 464 -11.81 26.06 25.99
CA ARG A 464 -12.71 25.64 27.07
C ARG A 464 -13.55 24.42 26.69
N ALA A 465 -14.21 24.41 25.55
CA ALA A 465 -15.03 23.27 25.13
C ALA A 465 -14.15 22.05 24.81
N TYR A 466 -13.01 22.26 24.16
CA TYR A 466 -12.04 21.18 23.89
C TYR A 466 -11.58 20.51 25.19
N THR A 467 -11.08 21.29 26.15
CA THR A 467 -10.58 20.75 27.42
C THR A 467 -11.67 20.04 28.20
N MET A 468 -12.89 20.61 28.26
CA MET A 468 -14.01 19.97 28.95
C MET A 468 -14.40 18.62 28.33
N ARG A 469 -14.45 18.52 27.00
CA ARG A 469 -14.75 17.26 26.30
C ARG A 469 -13.71 16.18 26.54
N VAL A 470 -12.44 16.56 26.76
CA VAL A 470 -11.34 15.61 27.02
C VAL A 470 -11.23 15.22 28.51
N LEU A 471 -11.37 16.19 29.42
CA LEU A 471 -11.24 15.98 30.87
C LEU A 471 -12.46 15.27 31.45
N PHE A 472 -13.66 15.62 30.98
CA PHE A 472 -14.96 15.12 31.45
C PHE A 472 -15.82 14.59 30.29
N PRO A 473 -15.38 13.51 29.63
CA PRO A 473 -16.06 13.00 28.44
C PRO A 473 -17.50 12.56 28.74
N GLY A 474 -18.44 13.06 27.94
CA GLY A 474 -19.86 12.73 28.06
C GLY A 474 -20.67 13.59 29.05
N ILE A 475 -20.07 14.64 29.63
CA ILE A 475 -20.75 15.60 30.51
C ILE A 475 -20.83 16.95 29.79
N GLU A 476 -22.03 17.34 29.35
CA GLU A 476 -22.24 18.59 28.62
C GLU A 476 -22.21 19.82 29.55
N GLU A 477 -22.78 19.70 30.75
CA GLU A 477 -22.86 20.78 31.74
C GLU A 477 -22.18 20.38 33.05
N HIS A 478 -20.88 20.61 33.16
CA HIS A 478 -20.12 20.30 34.37
C HIS A 478 -20.16 21.48 35.37
N PRO A 479 -20.30 21.24 36.68
CA PRO A 479 -20.28 22.29 37.72
C PRO A 479 -19.08 23.25 37.69
N VAL A 480 -17.95 22.82 37.12
CA VAL A 480 -16.71 23.62 37.03
C VAL A 480 -16.81 24.80 36.06
N LEU A 481 -17.87 24.84 35.24
CA LEU A 481 -18.16 25.90 34.29
C LEU A 481 -19.16 26.93 34.84
N ARG A 482 -19.73 26.69 36.02
CA ARG A 482 -20.75 27.52 36.65
C ARG A 482 -20.24 28.10 37.96
N ASP A 483 -20.88 29.17 38.39
CA ASP A 483 -20.67 29.70 39.73
C ASP A 483 -21.15 28.72 40.79
N LEU A 484 -20.51 28.77 41.96
CA LEU A 484 -20.76 27.84 43.05
C LEU A 484 -22.20 28.04 43.58
N GLU A 485 -23.06 27.04 43.39
CA GLU A 485 -24.44 27.06 43.87
C GLU A 485 -24.52 26.63 45.35
N VAL A 486 -24.45 27.59 46.28
CA VAL A 486 -24.64 27.36 47.73
C VAL A 486 -25.84 28.16 48.23
N PRO A 487 -26.70 27.61 49.13
CA PRO A 487 -27.73 28.40 49.80
C PRO A 487 -27.12 29.65 50.47
N GLY A 488 -27.72 30.83 50.26
CA GLY A 488 -27.12 32.13 50.61
C GLY A 488 -26.70 32.30 52.09
N TYR A 489 -27.28 31.54 53.03
CA TYR A 489 -26.86 31.55 54.44
C TYR A 489 -25.54 30.80 54.71
N ARG A 490 -25.17 29.83 53.85
CA ARG A 490 -23.91 29.05 53.96
C ARG A 490 -22.81 29.56 53.03
N GLN A 491 -23.15 30.44 52.09
CA GLN A 491 -22.24 30.84 51.01
C GLN A 491 -20.92 31.44 51.53
N GLU A 492 -20.97 32.38 52.48
CA GLU A 492 -19.76 33.01 53.00
C GLU A 492 -18.86 32.03 53.78
N GLN A 493 -19.44 31.08 54.53
CA GLN A 493 -18.69 30.08 55.29
C GLN A 493 -18.05 29.05 54.37
N VAL A 494 -18.81 28.54 53.39
CA VAL A 494 -18.32 27.58 52.40
C VAL A 494 -17.22 28.21 51.55
N GLU A 495 -17.37 29.47 51.11
CA GLU A 495 -16.31 30.18 50.39
C GLU A 495 -15.04 30.36 51.23
N LYS A 496 -15.16 30.66 52.53
CA LYS A 496 -14.01 30.72 53.44
C LYS A 496 -13.33 29.36 53.59
N GLY A 497 -14.10 28.29 53.79
CA GLY A 497 -13.61 26.92 53.86
C GLY A 497 -12.88 26.50 52.58
N LEU A 498 -13.48 26.74 51.42
CA LEU A 498 -12.90 26.44 50.12
C LEU A 498 -11.64 27.26 49.81
N LYS A 499 -11.57 28.54 50.24
CA LYS A 499 -10.33 29.33 50.12
C LYS A 499 -9.18 28.74 50.93
N LEU A 500 -9.44 28.32 52.18
CA LEU A 500 -8.46 27.62 53.01
C LEU A 500 -8.08 26.27 52.41
N PHE A 501 -9.05 25.53 51.86
CA PHE A 501 -8.77 24.28 51.16
C PHE A 501 -7.92 24.48 49.91
N GLY A 502 -8.17 25.55 49.15
CA GLY A 502 -7.34 25.94 48.02
C GLY A 502 -5.89 26.22 48.42
N GLN A 503 -5.65 26.79 49.61
CA GLN A 503 -4.28 26.95 50.13
C GLN A 503 -3.62 25.60 50.45
N LEU A 504 -4.38 24.62 50.94
CA LEU A 504 -3.89 23.25 51.14
C LEU A 504 -3.56 22.55 49.82
N ILE A 505 -4.40 22.67 48.79
CA ILE A 505 -4.12 22.12 47.45
C ILE A 505 -2.86 22.74 46.82
N ASN A 506 -2.59 24.02 47.10
CA ASN A 506 -1.36 24.71 46.70
C ASN A 506 -0.13 24.36 47.58
N ASN A 507 -0.26 23.44 48.53
CA ASN A 507 0.85 22.91 49.32
C ASN A 507 1.28 21.55 48.78
N LYS A 508 2.53 21.45 48.31
CA LYS A 508 3.06 20.23 47.68
C LYS A 508 2.96 19.00 48.58
N VAL A 509 3.28 19.14 49.87
CA VAL A 509 3.24 18.03 50.83
C VAL A 509 1.82 17.54 51.05
N PHE A 510 0.88 18.47 51.23
CA PHE A 510 -0.54 18.13 51.36
C PHE A 510 -1.06 17.40 50.12
N LEU A 511 -0.84 17.97 48.92
CA LEU A 511 -1.41 17.42 47.68
C LEU A 511 -0.87 16.02 47.35
N LEU A 512 0.43 15.80 47.56
CA LEU A 512 1.04 14.47 47.39
C LEU A 512 0.45 13.47 48.39
N SER A 513 0.36 13.83 49.68
CA SER A 513 -0.24 12.96 50.70
C SER A 513 -1.70 12.67 50.38
N PHE A 514 -2.47 13.69 49.98
CA PHE A 514 -3.89 13.57 49.63
C PHE A 514 -4.11 12.57 48.48
N ILE A 515 -3.37 12.70 47.38
CA ILE A 515 -3.50 11.80 46.22
C ILE A 515 -3.10 10.37 46.60
N ARG A 516 -1.97 10.19 47.31
CA ARG A 516 -1.48 8.87 47.75
C ARG A 516 -2.51 8.17 48.64
N THR A 517 -3.11 8.90 49.59
CA THR A 517 -4.13 8.35 50.50
C THR A 517 -5.39 7.96 49.76
N LEU A 518 -5.84 8.75 48.78
CA LEU A 518 -7.01 8.38 47.96
C LEU A 518 -6.74 7.11 47.14
N GLU A 519 -5.56 7.03 46.50
CA GLU A 519 -5.19 5.87 45.69
C GLU A 519 -5.08 4.57 46.49
N SER A 520 -4.72 4.64 47.78
CA SER A 520 -4.63 3.47 48.65
C SER A 520 -5.99 2.89 49.09
N GLN A 521 -7.10 3.63 48.88
CA GLN A 521 -8.41 3.16 49.31
C GLN A 521 -9.01 2.14 48.34
N ARG A 522 -9.47 1.00 48.88
CA ARG A 522 -10.15 -0.05 48.08
C ARG A 522 -11.45 0.45 47.44
N GLY A 523 -12.13 1.40 48.08
CA GLY A 523 -13.37 2.01 47.57
C GLY A 523 -13.17 3.11 46.53
N PHE A 524 -11.92 3.43 46.16
CA PHE A 524 -11.61 4.45 45.16
C PHE A 524 -11.51 3.80 43.78
N SER A 525 -12.50 4.06 42.91
CA SER A 525 -12.63 3.39 41.61
C SER A 525 -11.72 4.00 40.53
N MET A 526 -11.59 3.34 39.38
CA MET A 526 -10.88 3.88 38.21
C MET A 526 -11.52 5.17 37.68
N ARG A 527 -12.86 5.27 37.79
CA ARG A 527 -13.61 6.48 37.44
C ARG A 527 -13.28 7.62 38.40
N ASP A 528 -13.18 7.33 39.71
CA ASP A 528 -12.82 8.33 40.72
C ASP A 528 -11.40 8.85 40.52
N ARG A 529 -10.43 7.96 40.24
CA ARG A 529 -9.06 8.36 39.87
C ARG A 529 -9.06 9.35 38.70
N GLY A 530 -9.82 9.01 37.66
CA GLY A 530 -9.96 9.83 36.47
C GLY A 530 -10.56 11.21 36.77
N ASN A 531 -11.62 11.24 37.58
CA ASN A 531 -12.33 12.45 37.95
C ASN A 531 -11.48 13.37 38.83
N VAL A 532 -10.85 12.83 39.88
CA VAL A 532 -9.97 13.60 40.78
C VAL A 532 -8.80 14.19 40.02
N ALA A 533 -8.16 13.43 39.12
CA ALA A 533 -7.08 13.94 38.28
C ALA A 533 -7.55 15.11 37.39
N SER A 534 -8.73 15.02 36.78
CA SER A 534 -9.32 16.10 35.98
C SER A 534 -9.64 17.32 36.83
N LEU A 535 -10.28 17.16 37.99
CA LEU A 535 -10.62 18.26 38.90
C LEU A 535 -9.36 18.99 39.43
N ILE A 536 -8.33 18.24 39.85
CA ILE A 536 -7.06 18.81 40.31
C ILE A 536 -6.38 19.59 39.19
N MET A 537 -6.32 19.03 37.97
CA MET A 537 -5.71 19.72 36.83
C MET A 537 -6.49 20.96 36.41
N THR A 538 -7.83 20.94 36.47
CA THR A 538 -8.67 22.13 36.26
C THR A 538 -8.39 23.20 37.31
N MET A 539 -8.27 22.84 38.58
CA MET A 539 -7.97 23.78 39.67
C MET A 539 -6.57 24.38 39.51
N LEU A 540 -5.60 23.57 39.10
CA LEU A 540 -4.20 23.97 38.93
C LEU A 540 -3.88 24.55 37.53
N GLN A 541 -4.86 24.72 36.65
CA GLN A 541 -4.68 25.32 35.31
C GLN A 541 -4.07 26.73 35.38
N SER A 542 -4.41 27.48 36.42
CA SER A 542 -3.87 28.83 36.66
C SER A 542 -2.42 28.83 37.18
N LYS A 543 -1.86 27.65 37.49
CA LYS A 543 -0.51 27.44 38.05
C LYS A 543 0.14 26.18 37.49
N LEU A 544 0.29 26.09 36.18
CA LEU A 544 0.81 24.90 35.49
C LEU A 544 2.26 24.58 35.87
N GLU A 545 3.06 25.56 36.28
CA GLU A 545 4.40 25.34 36.84
C GLU A 545 4.35 24.41 38.07
N TYR A 546 3.52 24.77 39.06
CA TYR A 546 3.29 23.97 40.26
C TYR A 546 2.65 22.61 39.93
N ALA A 547 1.67 22.59 39.03
CA ALA A 547 1.05 21.35 38.56
C ALA A 547 2.07 20.38 37.95
N THR A 548 3.01 20.92 37.16
CA THR A 548 4.05 20.13 36.47
C THR A 548 5.05 19.56 37.45
N ASP A 549 5.46 20.32 38.48
CA ASP A 549 6.35 19.82 39.54
C ASP A 549 5.69 18.70 40.36
N VAL A 550 4.42 18.88 40.74
CA VAL A 550 3.63 17.82 41.42
C VAL A 550 3.50 16.58 40.52
N LEU A 551 3.20 16.76 39.24
CA LEU A 551 3.07 15.67 38.28
C LEU A 551 4.39 14.89 38.12
N LYS A 552 5.53 15.58 37.94
CA LYS A 552 6.86 14.93 37.85
C LYS A 552 7.15 14.11 39.10
N HIS A 553 6.82 14.63 40.30
CA HIS A 553 7.03 13.91 41.54
C HIS A 553 6.15 12.64 41.64
N LEU A 554 4.85 12.76 41.34
CA LEU A 554 3.94 11.61 41.33
C LEU A 554 4.31 10.55 40.29
N LEU A 555 4.82 10.97 39.13
CA LEU A 555 5.32 10.05 38.10
C LEU A 555 6.61 9.36 38.54
N SER A 556 7.54 10.07 39.20
CA SER A 556 8.73 9.45 39.81
C SER A 556 8.31 8.40 40.84
N ASP A 557 7.41 8.73 41.77
CA ASP A 557 6.91 7.77 42.76
C ASP A 557 6.24 6.54 42.11
N LEU A 558 5.51 6.76 41.01
CA LEU A 558 4.89 5.68 40.25
C LEU A 558 5.94 4.78 39.60
N ILE A 559 7.00 5.35 39.04
CA ILE A 559 8.13 4.62 38.44
C ILE A 559 8.88 3.83 39.52
N ASP A 560 9.28 4.50 40.60
CA ASP A 560 10.01 3.92 41.73
C ASP A 560 9.22 2.71 42.28
N ARG A 561 7.92 2.88 42.60
CA ARG A 561 7.06 1.80 43.12
C ARG A 561 6.90 0.64 42.14
N ASN A 562 6.75 0.90 40.84
CA ASN A 562 6.60 -0.15 39.83
C ASN A 562 7.88 -0.98 39.66
N LEU A 563 9.04 -0.33 39.70
CA LEU A 563 10.32 -1.01 39.59
C LEU A 563 10.67 -1.79 40.86
N GLU A 564 10.36 -1.26 42.05
CA GLU A 564 10.53 -1.96 43.33
C GLU A 564 9.65 -3.21 43.45
N SER A 565 8.41 -3.14 42.95
CA SER A 565 7.49 -4.30 42.91
C SER A 565 7.87 -5.37 41.88
N LYS A 566 9.05 -5.24 41.23
CA LYS A 566 9.60 -6.16 40.21
C LYS A 566 8.68 -6.37 39.01
N ASN A 567 7.79 -5.41 38.73
CA ASN A 567 7.00 -5.43 37.52
C ASN A 567 7.90 -5.22 36.30
N HIS A 568 7.54 -5.83 35.16
CA HIS A 568 8.32 -5.69 33.95
C HIS A 568 8.33 -4.22 33.49
N PRO A 569 9.48 -3.56 33.29
CA PRO A 569 9.55 -2.11 33.02
C PRO A 569 8.72 -1.63 31.82
N LYS A 570 8.57 -2.47 30.77
CA LYS A 570 7.73 -2.19 29.59
C LYS A 570 6.22 -2.11 29.89
N LEU A 571 5.75 -2.51 31.07
CA LEU A 571 4.34 -2.42 31.47
C LEU A 571 3.97 -1.07 32.10
N LEU A 572 4.97 -0.25 32.46
CA LEU A 572 4.75 1.07 33.04
C LEU A 572 3.95 1.97 32.07
N LEU A 573 3.01 2.74 32.61
CA LEU A 573 2.13 3.66 31.87
C LEU A 573 1.25 2.96 30.82
N ARG A 574 1.13 1.63 30.81
CA ARG A 574 0.35 0.90 29.80
C ARG A 574 -1.17 1.03 29.99
N ARG A 575 -1.63 1.20 31.24
CA ARG A 575 -3.05 1.31 31.60
C ARG A 575 -3.21 2.45 32.58
N THR A 576 -4.27 3.26 32.45
CA THR A 576 -4.55 4.40 33.34
C THR A 576 -5.02 3.93 34.72
N GLU A 577 -4.11 3.44 35.55
CA GLU A 577 -4.41 2.86 36.86
C GLU A 577 -4.12 3.83 38.02
N SER A 578 -3.49 4.97 37.73
CA SER A 578 -3.20 6.03 38.70
C SER A 578 -3.77 7.39 38.32
N VAL A 579 -3.94 8.24 39.34
CA VAL A 579 -4.28 9.67 39.21
C VAL A 579 -3.19 10.39 38.42
N ALA A 580 -1.91 10.06 38.68
CA ALA A 580 -0.76 10.67 37.99
C ALA A 580 -0.81 10.49 36.47
N GLU A 581 -1.17 9.29 35.99
CA GLU A 581 -1.29 9.00 34.56
C GLU A 581 -2.42 9.77 33.87
N LYS A 582 -3.55 9.95 34.58
CA LYS A 582 -4.64 10.80 34.06
C LYS A 582 -4.25 12.27 34.10
N MET A 583 -3.57 12.74 35.16
CA MET A 583 -3.04 14.10 35.23
C MET A 583 -2.06 14.38 34.07
N LEU A 584 -1.20 13.42 33.73
CA LEU A 584 -0.30 13.49 32.57
C LEU A 584 -1.07 13.65 31.25
N THR A 585 -2.15 12.89 31.06
CA THR A 585 -3.01 13.01 29.86
C THR A 585 -3.66 14.40 29.80
N ASN A 586 -4.14 14.91 30.92
CA ASN A 586 -4.74 16.25 31.02
C ASN A 586 -3.69 17.35 30.79
N TRP A 587 -2.46 17.16 31.27
CA TRP A 587 -1.34 18.08 31.05
C TRP A 587 -0.99 18.21 29.56
N PHE A 588 -0.88 17.09 28.84
CA PHE A 588 -0.72 17.15 27.37
C PHE A 588 -1.93 17.77 26.68
N THR A 589 -3.13 17.55 27.18
CA THR A 589 -4.35 18.18 26.64
C THR A 589 -4.23 19.70 26.66
N PHE A 590 -3.82 20.28 27.78
CA PHE A 590 -3.62 21.72 27.89
C PHE A 590 -2.53 22.23 26.96
N LEU A 591 -1.37 21.57 26.94
CA LEU A 591 -0.17 22.11 26.27
C LEU A 591 -0.06 21.80 24.78
N LEU A 592 -0.84 20.83 24.27
CA LEU A 592 -0.84 20.47 22.84
C LEU A 592 -2.00 21.08 22.05
N TYR A 593 -2.88 21.86 22.67
CA TYR A 593 -4.00 22.51 21.97
C TYR A 593 -3.52 23.43 20.85
N LYS A 594 -2.44 24.22 21.07
CA LYS A 594 -1.85 25.07 20.04
C LYS A 594 -1.34 24.24 18.85
N PHE A 595 -0.65 23.13 19.12
CA PHE A 595 -0.16 22.23 18.09
C PHE A 595 -1.29 21.54 17.30
N LEU A 596 -2.38 21.17 17.98
CA LEU A 596 -3.60 20.71 17.32
C LEU A 596 -4.17 21.79 16.39
N LYS A 597 -4.21 23.05 16.82
CA LYS A 597 -4.79 24.13 16.02
C LYS A 597 -3.93 24.52 14.80
N GLU A 598 -2.60 24.50 14.96
CA GLU A 598 -1.66 25.03 13.96
C GLU A 598 -1.10 23.96 13.02
N CYS A 599 -1.03 22.69 13.44
CA CYS A 599 -0.38 21.63 12.68
C CYS A 599 -1.30 20.41 12.46
N ALA A 600 -1.65 19.69 13.53
CA ALA A 600 -2.27 18.37 13.42
C ALA A 600 -3.79 18.38 13.18
N GLY A 601 -4.46 19.51 13.40
CA GLY A 601 -5.91 19.62 13.30
C GLY A 601 -6.43 19.64 11.87
N GLU A 602 -5.70 20.27 10.94
CA GLU A 602 -6.02 20.25 9.51
C GLU A 602 -6.06 18.82 8.96
N PRO A 603 -4.98 18.01 9.02
CA PRO A 603 -5.02 16.64 8.50
C PRO A 603 -6.00 15.73 9.26
N LEU A 604 -6.23 15.97 10.56
CA LEU A 604 -7.24 15.21 11.33
C LEU A 604 -8.66 15.51 10.85
N PHE A 605 -8.98 16.78 10.60
CA PHE A 605 -10.28 17.18 10.07
C PHE A 605 -10.47 16.67 8.63
N SER A 606 -9.45 16.81 7.79
CA SER A 606 -9.46 16.28 6.43
C SER A 606 -9.68 14.76 6.42
N LEU A 607 -9.03 13.99 7.31
CA LEU A 607 -9.28 12.56 7.45
C LEU A 607 -10.73 12.27 7.87
N PHE A 608 -11.28 13.00 8.84
CA PHE A 608 -12.67 12.83 9.26
C PHE A 608 -13.65 13.09 8.10
N CYS A 609 -13.46 14.19 7.37
CA CYS A 609 -14.30 14.54 6.22
C CYS A 609 -14.16 13.51 5.09
N ALA A 610 -12.94 13.08 4.78
CA ALA A 610 -12.65 12.05 3.79
C ALA A 610 -13.35 10.72 4.14
N ILE A 611 -13.26 10.28 5.40
CA ILE A 611 -13.98 9.08 5.87
C ILE A 611 -15.49 9.29 5.67
N LYS A 612 -16.05 10.37 6.21
CA LYS A 612 -17.50 10.65 6.15
C LYS A 612 -18.02 10.62 4.70
N GLN A 613 -17.38 11.37 3.80
CA GLN A 613 -17.75 11.43 2.39
C GLN A 613 -17.62 10.08 1.69
N GLN A 614 -16.55 9.31 1.97
CA GLN A 614 -16.37 7.99 1.39
C GLN A 614 -17.45 7.01 1.85
N MET A 615 -17.90 7.08 3.11
CA MET A 615 -19.00 6.23 3.58
C MET A 615 -20.32 6.60 2.90
N GLU A 616 -20.60 7.91 2.78
CA GLU A 616 -21.86 8.44 2.23
C GLU A 616 -22.02 8.25 0.72
N LYS A 617 -20.93 7.96 0.00
CA LYS A 617 -20.93 7.58 -1.42
C LYS A 617 -21.66 6.26 -1.68
N GLY A 618 -21.71 5.37 -0.68
CA GLY A 618 -22.37 4.07 -0.76
C GLY A 618 -23.54 3.94 0.22
N PRO A 619 -24.32 2.85 0.12
CA PRO A 619 -25.44 2.60 1.04
C PRO A 619 -24.97 2.46 2.50
N ILE A 620 -25.72 3.09 3.41
CA ILE A 620 -25.55 2.99 4.87
C ILE A 620 -26.87 2.51 5.47
N ASP A 621 -26.84 1.43 6.26
CA ASP A 621 -28.01 0.97 6.98
C ASP A 621 -28.27 1.88 8.21
N SER A 622 -29.46 2.47 8.29
CA SER A 622 -29.81 3.44 9.33
C SER A 622 -30.07 2.80 10.70
N ILE A 623 -30.25 1.48 10.76
CA ILE A 623 -30.54 0.73 11.98
C ILE A 623 -29.26 0.04 12.50
N THR A 624 -28.55 -0.70 11.66
CA THR A 624 -27.33 -1.43 12.06
C THR A 624 -26.08 -0.54 12.05
N GLY A 625 -26.11 0.57 11.29
CA GLY A 625 -24.95 1.44 11.07
C GLY A 625 -23.86 0.79 10.23
N GLU A 626 -24.17 -0.29 9.50
CA GLU A 626 -23.28 -0.92 8.53
C GLU A 626 -23.27 -0.11 7.23
N ALA A 627 -22.13 -0.07 6.54
CA ALA A 627 -21.98 0.63 5.27
C ALA A 627 -21.31 -0.24 4.21
N ARG A 628 -21.55 0.07 2.93
CA ARG A 628 -20.89 -0.60 1.79
C ARG A 628 -19.39 -0.32 1.77
N TYR A 629 -19.02 0.96 1.90
CA TYR A 629 -17.65 1.39 2.07
C TYR A 629 -17.42 1.50 3.58
N SER A 630 -16.54 0.66 4.12
CA SER A 630 -16.18 0.66 5.54
C SER A 630 -14.71 0.29 5.64
N LEU A 631 -14.01 0.79 6.65
CA LEU A 631 -12.67 0.29 7.02
C LEU A 631 -12.76 -0.84 8.06
N SER A 632 -13.92 -1.01 8.71
CA SER A 632 -14.18 -2.04 9.71
C SER A 632 -14.96 -3.19 9.11
N GLU A 633 -14.43 -4.40 9.24
CA GLU A 633 -15.11 -5.64 8.80
C GLU A 633 -16.43 -5.88 9.55
N ASP A 634 -16.51 -5.44 10.81
CA ASP A 634 -17.70 -5.59 11.66
C ASP A 634 -18.86 -4.68 11.23
N LYS A 635 -18.55 -3.59 10.50
CA LYS A 635 -19.52 -2.61 10.00
C LYS A 635 -19.66 -2.64 8.49
N LEU A 636 -19.22 -3.72 7.84
CA LEU A 636 -19.30 -3.91 6.40
C LEU A 636 -20.62 -4.59 6.01
N ILE A 637 -21.39 -3.99 5.11
CA ILE A 637 -22.59 -4.63 4.56
C ILE A 637 -22.19 -5.86 3.74
N ARG A 638 -22.63 -7.04 4.19
CA ARG A 638 -22.37 -8.35 3.56
C ARG A 638 -23.49 -8.81 2.60
N GLN A 639 -24.48 -7.96 2.39
CA GLN A 639 -25.60 -8.18 1.48
C GLN A 639 -25.43 -7.34 0.21
N GLN A 640 -25.85 -7.88 -0.94
CA GLN A 640 -25.89 -7.09 -2.17
C GLN A 640 -27.08 -6.14 -2.12
N ILE A 641 -26.81 -4.83 -2.19
CA ILE A 641 -27.82 -3.78 -2.21
C ILE A 641 -27.73 -3.09 -3.57
N ASP A 642 -28.83 -3.12 -4.33
CA ASP A 642 -28.93 -2.38 -5.59
C ASP A 642 -29.29 -0.92 -5.29
N TYR A 643 -28.43 0.00 -5.69
CA TYR A 643 -28.61 1.43 -5.45
C TYR A 643 -28.24 2.27 -6.69
N LYS A 644 -28.76 3.49 -6.72
CA LYS A 644 -28.50 4.50 -7.75
C LYS A 644 -28.29 5.84 -7.07
N MET A 645 -27.29 6.59 -7.53
CA MET A 645 -27.09 7.97 -7.13
C MET A 645 -28.14 8.86 -7.81
N LEU A 646 -28.74 9.75 -7.04
CA LEU A 646 -29.69 10.77 -7.45
C LEU A 646 -29.13 12.14 -7.06
N VAL A 647 -29.35 13.16 -7.87
CA VAL A 647 -29.10 14.55 -7.54
C VAL A 647 -30.43 15.19 -7.19
N VAL A 648 -30.54 15.76 -5.98
CA VAL A 648 -31.73 16.51 -5.55
C VAL A 648 -31.40 18.00 -5.45
N ASN A 649 -32.34 18.83 -5.87
CA ASN A 649 -32.20 20.29 -5.86
C ASN A 649 -32.88 20.85 -4.62
N CYS A 650 -32.11 21.33 -3.66
CA CYS A 650 -32.61 21.73 -2.36
C CYS A 650 -32.75 23.24 -2.24
N ILE A 651 -33.91 23.69 -1.77
CA ILE A 651 -34.19 25.10 -1.48
C ILE A 651 -33.74 25.40 -0.03
N HIS A 652 -33.07 26.53 0.17
CA HIS A 652 -32.62 26.96 1.50
C HIS A 652 -33.84 27.22 2.42
N PRO A 653 -33.88 26.67 3.64
CA PRO A 653 -35.04 26.76 4.54
C PRO A 653 -35.40 28.23 4.89
N ASP A 654 -34.40 29.07 5.11
CA ASP A 654 -34.62 30.48 5.50
C ASP A 654 -34.83 31.44 4.32
N ASN A 655 -34.57 31.02 3.07
CA ASN A 655 -34.63 31.92 1.92
C ASN A 655 -35.06 31.18 0.65
N GLU A 656 -36.37 31.16 0.37
CA GLU A 656 -36.93 30.53 -0.83
C GLU A 656 -36.44 31.15 -2.16
N LYS A 657 -35.78 32.32 -2.13
CA LYS A 657 -35.21 32.98 -3.32
C LYS A 657 -33.73 32.66 -3.55
N SER A 658 -33.09 31.89 -2.66
CA SER A 658 -31.70 31.46 -2.87
C SER A 658 -31.61 30.50 -4.07
N PRO A 659 -30.47 30.45 -4.78
CA PRO A 659 -30.25 29.41 -5.78
C PRO A 659 -30.40 28.01 -5.14
N GLU A 660 -30.95 27.07 -5.89
CA GLU A 660 -31.09 25.68 -5.48
C GLU A 660 -29.70 25.04 -5.30
N ILE A 661 -29.52 24.31 -4.21
CA ILE A 661 -28.27 23.61 -3.89
C ILE A 661 -28.40 22.16 -4.35
N GLN A 662 -27.48 21.71 -5.21
CA GLN A 662 -27.44 20.33 -5.66
C GLN A 662 -26.81 19.44 -4.60
N VAL A 663 -27.53 18.37 -4.21
CA VAL A 663 -27.08 17.40 -3.21
C VAL A 663 -27.13 16.00 -3.81
N LYS A 664 -26.01 15.27 -3.75
CA LYS A 664 -25.92 13.86 -4.17
C LYS A 664 -26.48 12.98 -3.04
N VAL A 665 -27.48 12.17 -3.35
CA VAL A 665 -28.13 11.20 -2.43
C VAL A 665 -28.28 9.85 -3.11
N LEU A 666 -28.59 8.79 -2.35
CA LEU A 666 -28.87 7.48 -2.91
C LEU A 666 -30.36 7.18 -2.85
N ASN A 667 -30.88 6.48 -3.86
CA ASN A 667 -32.28 6.05 -3.85
C ASN A 667 -32.62 5.12 -2.65
N CYS A 668 -31.63 4.45 -2.07
CA CYS A 668 -31.75 3.61 -0.90
C CYS A 668 -31.47 4.34 0.43
N ASP A 669 -31.24 5.65 0.42
CA ASP A 669 -31.11 6.42 1.66
C ASP A 669 -32.49 6.53 2.35
N SER A 670 -32.50 6.43 3.69
CA SER A 670 -33.68 6.76 4.49
C SER A 670 -33.99 8.26 4.41
N ILE A 671 -35.22 8.64 4.75
CA ILE A 671 -35.61 10.05 4.70
C ILE A 671 -34.77 10.89 5.67
N SER A 672 -34.45 10.36 6.87
CA SER A 672 -33.53 11.04 7.79
C SER A 672 -32.11 11.19 7.22
N GLN A 673 -31.56 10.16 6.56
CA GLN A 673 -30.24 10.27 5.89
C GLN A 673 -30.24 11.34 4.80
N VAL A 674 -31.32 11.45 4.02
CA VAL A 674 -31.48 12.51 3.02
C VAL A 674 -31.51 13.88 3.68
N LYS A 675 -32.28 14.05 4.78
CA LYS A 675 -32.30 15.31 5.53
C LYS A 675 -30.91 15.70 6.05
N GLU A 676 -30.16 14.75 6.60
CA GLU A 676 -28.79 14.98 7.08
C GLU A 676 -27.86 15.43 5.94
N LYS A 677 -27.86 14.74 4.79
CA LYS A 677 -27.07 15.12 3.61
C LYS A 677 -27.41 16.52 3.09
N ILE A 678 -28.70 16.87 3.09
CA ILE A 678 -29.15 18.22 2.69
C ILE A 678 -28.67 19.27 3.69
N LEU A 679 -28.82 19.02 4.98
CA LEU A 679 -28.35 19.93 6.04
C LEU A 679 -26.82 20.12 5.97
N ASP A 680 -26.06 19.06 5.72
CA ASP A 680 -24.61 19.14 5.53
C ASP A 680 -24.22 19.99 4.32
N ALA A 681 -24.96 19.89 3.21
CA ALA A 681 -24.72 20.69 2.02
C ALA A 681 -25.09 22.18 2.21
N ILE A 682 -26.24 22.46 2.83
CA ILE A 682 -26.72 23.82 3.10
C ILE A 682 -25.80 24.53 4.10
N TYR A 683 -25.44 23.84 5.18
CA TYR A 683 -24.69 24.39 6.31
C TYR A 683 -23.22 23.98 6.30
N LYS A 684 -22.63 23.71 5.12
CA LYS A 684 -21.26 23.18 4.98
C LYS A 684 -20.19 23.97 5.74
N ASN A 685 -20.35 25.29 5.85
CA ASN A 685 -19.42 26.21 6.51
C ASN A 685 -19.86 26.63 7.93
N VAL A 686 -20.94 26.06 8.45
CA VAL A 686 -21.48 26.39 9.78
C VAL A 686 -21.12 25.26 10.75
N PRO A 687 -20.62 25.55 11.97
CA PRO A 687 -20.33 24.52 12.98
C PRO A 687 -21.58 23.70 13.34
N HIS A 688 -21.41 22.40 13.64
CA HIS A 688 -22.54 21.48 13.80
C HIS A 688 -23.53 21.90 14.90
N SER A 689 -23.06 22.42 16.03
CA SER A 689 -23.92 22.85 17.14
C SER A 689 -24.88 23.99 16.79
N HIS A 690 -24.58 24.77 15.76
CA HIS A 690 -25.41 25.88 15.29
C HIS A 690 -26.39 25.49 14.16
N ARG A 691 -26.36 24.23 13.70
CA ARG A 691 -27.23 23.75 12.64
C ARG A 691 -28.58 23.29 13.19
N GLN A 692 -29.61 23.37 12.36
CA GLN A 692 -30.90 22.74 12.64
C GLN A 692 -30.75 21.22 12.64
N LYS A 693 -31.46 20.53 13.54
CA LYS A 693 -31.41 19.06 13.63
C LYS A 693 -32.37 18.43 12.61
N ALA A 694 -31.96 17.31 12.02
CA ALA A 694 -32.81 16.56 11.08
C ALA A 694 -34.14 16.11 11.72
N SER A 695 -34.18 15.86 13.03
CA SER A 695 -35.40 15.51 13.78
C SER A 695 -36.47 16.60 13.78
N ASP A 696 -36.05 17.86 13.64
CA ASP A 696 -36.89 19.04 13.82
C ASP A 696 -37.42 19.56 12.47
N MET A 697 -37.00 18.93 11.37
CA MET A 697 -37.31 19.29 9.99
C MET A 697 -38.06 18.15 9.28
N ASP A 698 -39.06 18.52 8.48
CA ASP A 698 -39.75 17.65 7.54
C ASP A 698 -39.19 17.85 6.12
N LEU A 699 -39.11 16.78 5.33
CA LEU A 699 -38.63 16.83 3.95
C LEU A 699 -39.82 16.98 3.00
N GLU A 700 -39.94 18.13 2.34
CA GLU A 700 -41.00 18.41 1.36
C GLU A 700 -40.48 18.17 -0.06
N TRP A 701 -41.15 17.30 -0.82
CA TRP A 701 -40.92 17.09 -2.26
C TRP A 701 -41.89 17.93 -3.09
N ARG A 702 -41.36 18.79 -3.97
CA ARG A 702 -42.13 19.74 -4.80
C ARG A 702 -42.26 19.24 -6.25
N GLN A 703 -43.41 18.68 -6.60
CA GLN A 703 -43.68 18.05 -7.90
C GLN A 703 -44.32 19.03 -8.89
N GLY A 704 -43.56 19.97 -9.46
CA GLY A 704 -43.80 20.68 -10.74
C GLY A 704 -45.16 21.34 -11.08
N ARG A 705 -46.18 21.32 -10.21
CA ARG A 705 -47.55 21.85 -10.45
C ARG A 705 -48.21 22.38 -9.16
N GLY A 706 -47.39 22.85 -8.21
CA GLY A 706 -47.86 23.24 -6.87
C GLY A 706 -48.20 22.05 -5.94
N GLN A 707 -48.00 20.81 -6.40
CA GLN A 707 -48.13 19.62 -5.57
C GLN A 707 -46.91 19.48 -4.65
N ARG A 708 -47.16 19.40 -3.35
CA ARG A 708 -46.15 19.29 -2.28
C ARG A 708 -46.47 18.07 -1.44
N THR A 709 -45.48 17.20 -1.24
CA THR A 709 -45.63 15.96 -0.47
C THR A 709 -44.57 15.90 0.61
N ILE A 710 -44.95 15.69 1.87
CA ILE A 710 -43.99 15.49 2.95
C ILE A 710 -43.57 14.01 2.98
N LEU A 711 -42.27 13.77 2.95
CA LEU A 711 -41.66 12.45 3.07
C LEU A 711 -41.24 12.23 4.52
N MET A 712 -41.48 11.01 5.05
CA MET A 712 -41.14 10.65 6.42
C MET A 712 -40.54 9.24 6.45
N ASP A 713 -39.68 8.95 7.43
CA ASP A 713 -39.12 7.60 7.61
C ASP A 713 -40.21 6.55 7.86
N GLU A 714 -41.31 6.96 8.50
CA GLU A 714 -42.50 6.16 8.69
C GLU A 714 -43.75 7.01 8.40
N ASP A 715 -44.61 6.51 7.53
CA ASP A 715 -45.94 7.04 7.23
C ASP A 715 -46.97 5.92 7.01
N LEU A 716 -48.19 6.29 6.61
CA LEU A 716 -49.28 5.33 6.33
C LEU A 716 -48.97 4.36 5.18
N SER A 717 -47.98 4.64 4.34
CA SER A 717 -47.58 3.82 3.21
C SER A 717 -46.45 2.83 3.53
N THR A 718 -45.91 2.88 4.76
CA THR A 718 -44.79 2.05 5.21
C THR A 718 -45.10 0.56 5.10
N LYS A 719 -44.18 -0.21 4.50
CA LYS A 719 -44.35 -1.66 4.30
C LYS A 719 -44.07 -2.42 5.59
N ILE A 720 -45.02 -3.27 5.99
CA ILE A 720 -44.90 -4.19 7.13
C ILE A 720 -44.99 -5.64 6.60
N GLU A 721 -43.97 -6.44 6.89
CA GLU A 721 -43.86 -7.84 6.48
C GLU A 721 -43.51 -8.70 7.70
N SER A 722 -44.38 -9.64 8.09
CA SER A 722 -44.11 -10.67 9.12
C SER A 722 -43.40 -10.12 10.37
N ASP A 723 -44.03 -9.15 11.05
CA ASP A 723 -43.55 -8.45 12.25
C ASP A 723 -42.32 -7.54 12.02
N TRP A 724 -41.96 -7.25 10.77
CA TRP A 724 -40.92 -6.30 10.41
C TRP A 724 -41.46 -5.09 9.65
N LYS A 725 -41.17 -3.89 10.14
CA LYS A 725 -41.45 -2.61 9.47
C LYS A 725 -40.19 -2.12 8.75
N ARG A 726 -40.29 -1.83 7.45
CA ARG A 726 -39.17 -1.28 6.68
C ARG A 726 -39.21 0.24 6.68
N LEU A 727 -38.11 0.92 7.03
CA LEU A 727 -38.01 2.38 6.88
C LEU A 727 -38.23 2.80 5.42
N ASN A 728 -38.95 3.90 5.22
CA ASN A 728 -39.19 4.48 3.92
C ASN A 728 -37.88 5.10 3.37
N MET A 729 -37.63 4.87 2.07
CA MET A 729 -36.48 5.38 1.33
C MET A 729 -36.96 6.27 0.17
N LEU A 730 -36.07 7.00 -0.50
CA LEU A 730 -36.43 7.72 -1.74
C LEU A 730 -37.02 6.80 -2.82
N ALA A 731 -36.53 5.57 -2.92
CA ALA A 731 -37.04 4.55 -3.83
C ALA A 731 -38.49 4.12 -3.50
N HIS A 732 -38.91 4.20 -2.23
CA HIS A 732 -40.28 3.88 -1.82
C HIS A 732 -41.28 4.87 -2.41
N TYR A 733 -40.92 6.15 -2.40
CA TYR A 733 -41.70 7.23 -3.00
C TYR A 733 -41.47 7.42 -4.50
N GLN A 734 -40.58 6.63 -5.11
CA GLN A 734 -40.21 6.70 -6.53
C GLN A 734 -39.73 8.09 -6.96
N VAL A 735 -38.96 8.76 -6.10
CA VAL A 735 -38.43 10.10 -6.38
C VAL A 735 -37.50 10.06 -7.60
N PRO A 736 -37.77 10.86 -8.66
CA PRO A 736 -36.91 10.93 -9.85
C PRO A 736 -35.66 11.79 -9.61
N ASP A 737 -34.65 11.57 -10.45
CA ASP A 737 -33.43 12.40 -10.47
C ASP A 737 -33.75 13.88 -10.80
N ASN A 738 -32.96 14.80 -10.23
CA ASN A 738 -33.17 16.25 -10.28
C ASN A 738 -34.49 16.76 -9.65
N SER A 739 -35.02 16.02 -8.68
CA SER A 739 -36.21 16.43 -7.91
C SER A 739 -35.94 17.64 -7.02
N VAL A 740 -36.88 18.57 -6.95
CA VAL A 740 -36.81 19.74 -6.08
C VAL A 740 -37.33 19.37 -4.68
N MET A 741 -36.53 19.62 -3.66
CA MET A 741 -36.83 19.36 -2.26
C MET A 741 -36.67 20.61 -1.40
N ALA A 742 -37.42 20.71 -0.31
CA ALA A 742 -37.27 21.76 0.69
C ALA A 742 -37.31 21.16 2.10
N LEU A 743 -36.48 21.68 3.00
CA LEU A 743 -36.58 21.39 4.42
C LEU A 743 -37.51 22.40 5.07
N VAL A 744 -38.58 21.93 5.70
CA VAL A 744 -39.55 22.79 6.40
C VAL A 744 -39.57 22.45 7.89
N PRO A 745 -39.63 23.45 8.80
CA PRO A 745 -39.76 23.17 10.23
C PRO A 745 -41.02 22.35 10.51
N LYS A 746 -40.87 21.31 11.32
CA LYS A 746 -41.97 20.42 11.67
C LYS A 746 -43.07 21.19 12.40
N GLN A 747 -44.26 21.28 11.81
CA GLN A 747 -45.40 21.92 12.48
C GLN A 747 -45.94 20.98 13.56
N VAL A 748 -45.76 21.35 14.83
CA VAL A 748 -46.41 20.66 15.94
C VAL A 748 -47.91 20.97 15.87
N THR A 749 -48.70 20.11 15.24
CA THR A 749 -50.16 20.19 15.31
C THR A 749 -50.59 20.00 16.76
N ALA A 750 -51.32 20.99 17.29
CA ALA A 750 -51.76 21.10 18.68
C ALA A 750 -52.71 19.99 19.18
N TYR A 751 -52.87 18.87 18.45
CA TYR A 751 -53.70 17.74 18.85
C TYR A 751 -53.03 16.76 19.82
N ASN A 752 -51.71 16.85 20.02
CA ASN A 752 -50.99 16.07 21.04
C ASN A 752 -50.66 16.89 22.31
N SER A 753 -51.21 18.11 22.46
CA SER A 753 -50.96 18.98 23.63
C SER A 753 -52.00 18.88 24.75
N VAL A 754 -52.90 17.91 24.73
CA VAL A 754 -53.78 17.62 25.87
C VAL A 754 -53.13 16.55 26.74
N ASN A 755 -52.06 16.92 27.45
CA ASN A 755 -51.69 16.28 28.72
C ASN A 755 -50.60 17.01 29.54
N ASN A 756 -50.15 18.20 29.14
CA ASN A 756 -49.27 19.02 30.01
C ASN A 756 -49.78 20.47 30.06
N SER A 757 -50.89 20.67 30.77
CA SER A 757 -51.28 22.00 31.22
C SER A 757 -50.64 22.31 32.58
N THR A 758 -49.99 23.47 32.61
CA THR A 758 -49.74 24.35 33.77
C THR A 758 -48.84 23.84 34.90
N VAL A 759 -47.54 24.17 34.84
CA VAL A 759 -46.82 24.83 35.96
C VAL A 759 -45.74 25.75 35.38
N SER A 760 -45.73 26.98 35.86
CA SER A 760 -44.75 28.02 35.56
C SER A 760 -43.30 27.55 35.74
N ARG A 761 -42.44 28.01 34.83
CA ARG A 761 -40.99 27.99 34.98
C ARG A 761 -40.62 28.70 36.29
N THR A 762 -39.60 28.17 36.96
CA THR A 762 -39.10 28.46 38.32
C THR A 762 -39.58 27.46 39.37
N SER A 763 -38.62 26.83 40.06
CA SER A 763 -38.79 25.88 41.19
C SER A 763 -39.29 24.46 40.89
N ALA A 764 -38.55 23.69 40.06
CA ALA A 764 -38.64 22.22 40.09
C ALA A 764 -37.31 21.48 39.79
N SER A 765 -36.14 22.13 39.97
CA SER A 765 -34.83 21.49 39.72
C SER A 765 -34.20 20.80 40.95
N LYS A 766 -34.94 20.63 42.06
CA LYS A 766 -34.36 20.18 43.33
C LYS A 766 -34.70 18.76 43.81
N TYR A 767 -35.50 17.99 43.07
CA TYR A 767 -35.94 16.66 43.55
C TYR A 767 -35.92 15.52 42.54
N GLU A 768 -35.18 15.64 41.42
CA GLU A 768 -35.02 14.51 40.47
C GLU A 768 -33.59 13.93 40.42
N ASN A 769 -32.65 14.45 41.23
CA ASN A 769 -31.25 14.03 41.23
C ASN A 769 -30.85 13.07 42.39
N MET A 770 -31.79 12.44 43.10
CA MET A 770 -31.47 11.59 44.26
C MET A 770 -31.77 10.08 44.13
N ILE A 771 -31.99 9.55 42.92
CA ILE A 771 -32.04 8.09 42.73
C ILE A 771 -31.29 7.71 41.45
N LYS A 772 -29.97 7.48 41.59
CA LYS A 772 -29.17 6.55 40.74
C LYS A 772 -27.74 6.42 41.30
N TYR A 773 -27.63 5.84 42.49
CA TYR A 773 -26.41 5.19 42.98
C TYR A 773 -26.79 3.81 43.53
N THR A 774 -26.66 2.79 42.68
CA THR A 774 -26.30 1.38 42.98
C THR A 774 -26.46 0.56 41.69
N GLY A 775 -25.35 0.28 41.00
CA GLY A 775 -25.32 -0.55 39.78
C GLY A 775 -24.10 -0.26 38.91
N SER A 776 -23.24 -1.26 38.71
CA SER A 776 -21.91 -1.20 38.09
C SER A 776 -21.80 -0.42 36.77
N PRO A 777 -20.72 0.36 36.55
CA PRO A 777 -20.28 0.79 35.23
C PRO A 777 -19.20 -0.16 34.69
N ASP A 778 -19.60 -1.30 34.12
CA ASP A 778 -18.70 -2.19 33.40
C ASP A 778 -18.73 -1.91 31.88
N SER A 779 -17.55 -1.58 31.34
CA SER A 779 -17.12 -1.60 29.93
C SER A 779 -17.87 -0.74 28.88
N LEU A 780 -17.18 0.30 28.38
CA LEU A 780 -17.48 0.97 27.10
C LEU A 780 -16.95 0.14 25.91
N ARG A 781 -17.41 -1.10 25.79
CA ARG A 781 -17.34 -1.88 24.55
C ARG A 781 -18.75 -1.97 23.99
N SER A 782 -18.92 -1.56 22.73
CA SER A 782 -20.11 -1.85 21.92
C SER A 782 -21.45 -1.60 22.62
N ARG A 783 -21.83 -0.32 22.79
CA ARG A 783 -23.25 0.02 22.78
C ARG A 783 -23.61 0.44 21.36
N THR A 784 -24.01 -0.55 20.56
CA THR A 784 -25.20 -0.39 19.71
C THR A 784 -26.26 0.32 20.56
N PRO A 785 -26.98 1.31 20.04
CA PRO A 785 -28.14 1.80 20.75
C PRO A 785 -29.09 0.60 20.88
N MET A 786 -29.25 0.09 22.11
CA MET A 786 -30.44 -0.67 22.45
C MET A 786 -31.58 0.33 22.37
N ILE A 787 -32.14 0.46 21.17
CA ILE A 787 -33.46 1.03 21.01
C ILE A 787 -34.38 0.01 21.65
N THR A 788 -34.97 0.42 22.78
CA THR A 788 -36.23 -0.07 23.28
C THR A 788 -37.11 -0.46 22.09
N PRO A 789 -37.58 -1.72 21.97
CA PRO A 789 -38.71 -1.97 21.10
C PRO A 789 -39.74 -0.91 21.46
N ASP A 790 -40.40 -0.34 20.46
CA ASP A 790 -41.68 0.29 20.72
C ASP A 790 -42.55 -0.81 21.38
N LEU A 791 -42.54 -0.83 22.71
CA LEU A 791 -43.06 -1.92 23.53
C LEU A 791 -44.59 -2.00 23.39
N GLU A 792 -45.18 -1.03 22.69
CA GLU A 792 -46.59 -0.93 22.38
C GLU A 792 -46.99 -1.70 21.11
N SER A 793 -46.09 -1.99 20.16
CA SER A 793 -46.46 -2.58 18.85
C SER A 793 -45.88 -3.95 18.52
N GLY A 794 -44.80 -4.40 19.16
CA GLY A 794 -44.20 -5.74 18.93
C GLY A 794 -43.55 -5.93 17.55
N VAL A 795 -43.48 -4.90 16.72
CA VAL A 795 -42.93 -4.93 15.35
C VAL A 795 -41.47 -4.44 15.36
N LYS A 796 -40.56 -5.20 14.75
CA LYS A 796 -39.13 -4.84 14.62
C LYS A 796 -38.89 -3.95 13.40
N VAL A 797 -38.02 -2.95 13.49
CA VAL A 797 -37.72 -2.02 12.39
C VAL A 797 -36.42 -2.41 11.67
N TRP A 798 -36.38 -2.29 10.34
CA TRP A 798 -35.17 -2.53 9.53
C TRP A 798 -35.07 -1.55 8.35
N HIS A 799 -33.87 -1.36 7.79
CA HIS A 799 -33.63 -0.50 6.63
C HIS A 799 -33.20 -1.30 5.39
N LEU A 800 -31.94 -1.73 5.37
CA LEU A 800 -31.32 -2.49 4.28
C LEU A 800 -31.09 -3.94 4.70
N VAL A 801 -30.69 -4.16 5.96
CA VAL A 801 -30.31 -5.48 6.50
C VAL A 801 -31.34 -5.96 7.53
N LYS A 802 -31.92 -7.16 7.30
CA LYS A 802 -32.73 -7.88 8.29
C LYS A 802 -31.82 -8.81 9.11
N ASN A 803 -31.60 -8.50 10.39
CA ASN A 803 -30.93 -9.43 11.30
C ASN A 803 -31.94 -10.47 11.80
N HIS A 804 -31.99 -11.64 11.16
CA HIS A 804 -32.73 -12.78 11.74
C HIS A 804 -32.00 -13.23 13.00
N GLU A 805 -32.72 -13.25 14.14
CA GLU A 805 -32.21 -13.82 15.39
C GLU A 805 -31.69 -15.24 15.11
N HIS A 806 -30.40 -15.46 15.38
CA HIS A 806 -29.80 -16.79 15.44
C HIS A 806 -30.38 -17.54 16.65
N GLY A 807 -31.59 -18.06 16.49
CA GLY A 807 -32.19 -19.09 17.32
C GLY A 807 -32.33 -20.36 16.50
N ASP A 808 -31.57 -21.40 16.85
CA ASP A 808 -31.73 -22.79 16.44
C ASP A 808 -31.96 -23.09 14.96
N GLN A 809 -30.87 -23.18 14.18
CA GLN A 809 -30.88 -24.04 13.01
C GLN A 809 -29.56 -24.81 12.86
N LYS A 810 -29.73 -26.14 12.82
CA LYS A 810 -28.72 -27.20 12.74
C LYS A 810 -27.60 -26.89 11.75
N GLU A 811 -26.39 -27.33 12.14
CA GLU A 811 -25.08 -27.53 11.47
C GLU A 811 -24.99 -27.77 9.93
N GLY A 812 -25.90 -27.25 9.10
CA GLY A 812 -25.95 -27.48 7.66
C GLY A 812 -25.41 -26.34 6.79
N ASP A 813 -25.27 -25.12 7.32
CA ASP A 813 -24.97 -23.94 6.50
C ASP A 813 -23.57 -23.36 6.76
N ARG A 814 -22.55 -24.13 6.35
CA ARG A 814 -21.16 -23.64 6.24
C ARG A 814 -20.95 -22.75 5.00
N GLY A 815 -22.02 -22.31 4.32
CA GLY A 815 -21.94 -21.49 3.10
C GLY A 815 -21.60 -20.01 3.34
N SER A 816 -21.84 -19.48 4.54
CA SER A 816 -21.67 -18.04 4.83
C SER A 816 -20.23 -17.60 5.14
N LYS A 817 -19.34 -18.54 5.51
CA LYS A 817 -17.93 -18.21 5.82
C LYS A 817 -17.02 -18.06 4.60
N MET A 818 -17.36 -18.64 3.45
CA MET A 818 -16.58 -18.45 2.22
C MET A 818 -16.85 -17.09 1.55
N VAL A 819 -17.94 -16.40 1.89
CA VAL A 819 -18.36 -15.15 1.23
C VAL A 819 -17.65 -13.91 1.80
N SER A 820 -17.03 -13.99 2.98
CA SER A 820 -16.33 -12.84 3.58
C SER A 820 -15.08 -12.40 2.83
N GLU A 821 -14.43 -13.30 2.09
CA GLU A 821 -13.20 -12.99 1.33
C GLU A 821 -13.48 -12.08 0.11
N ILE A 822 -14.68 -12.17 -0.49
CA ILE A 822 -15.09 -11.32 -1.63
C ILE A 822 -15.14 -9.84 -1.20
N TYR A 823 -15.68 -9.59 -0.01
CA TYR A 823 -15.86 -8.24 0.53
C TYR A 823 -14.56 -7.61 1.08
N LEU A 824 -13.47 -8.38 1.20
CA LEU A 824 -12.14 -7.85 1.53
C LEU A 824 -11.67 -6.84 0.48
N THR A 825 -12.07 -7.01 -0.78
CA THR A 825 -11.76 -6.07 -1.86
C THR A 825 -12.38 -4.69 -1.62
N ARG A 826 -13.58 -4.60 -1.02
CA ARG A 826 -14.23 -3.34 -0.63
C ARG A 826 -13.47 -2.62 0.50
N LEU A 827 -12.98 -3.39 1.48
CA LEU A 827 -12.13 -2.85 2.56
C LEU A 827 -10.83 -2.29 1.99
N LEU A 828 -10.20 -3.02 1.06
CA LEU A 828 -8.96 -2.60 0.39
C LEU A 828 -9.16 -1.36 -0.50
N ALA A 829 -10.26 -1.28 -1.25
CA ALA A 829 -10.60 -0.10 -2.03
C ALA A 829 -10.79 1.13 -1.14
N THR A 830 -11.59 0.99 -0.07
CA THR A 830 -11.82 2.06 0.91
C THR A 830 -10.52 2.50 1.58
N LYS A 831 -9.64 1.55 1.96
CA LYS A 831 -8.32 1.86 2.50
C LYS A 831 -7.44 2.58 1.50
N GLY A 832 -7.41 2.12 0.24
CA GLY A 832 -6.65 2.75 -0.83
C GLY A 832 -7.03 4.22 -1.03
N THR A 833 -8.33 4.54 -1.05
CA THR A 833 -8.84 5.92 -1.20
C THR A 833 -8.47 6.80 -0.01
N LEU A 834 -8.52 6.28 1.22
CA LEU A 834 -8.27 7.05 2.44
C LEU A 834 -6.79 7.12 2.85
N GLN A 835 -5.92 6.34 2.20
CA GLN A 835 -4.51 6.15 2.59
C GLN A 835 -3.75 7.46 2.75
N LYS A 836 -3.87 8.38 1.77
CA LYS A 836 -3.17 9.67 1.80
C LYS A 836 -3.50 10.49 3.06
N PHE A 837 -4.77 10.55 3.45
CA PHE A 837 -5.20 11.31 4.62
C PHE A 837 -4.70 10.69 5.93
N VAL A 838 -4.55 9.36 5.97
CA VAL A 838 -3.94 8.65 7.10
C VAL A 838 -2.44 8.94 7.16
N ASP A 839 -1.74 8.89 6.03
CA ASP A 839 -0.31 9.20 5.92
C ASP A 839 -0.03 10.65 6.35
N ASP A 840 -0.77 11.62 5.79
CA ASP A 840 -0.62 13.05 6.09
C ASP A 840 -0.80 13.33 7.60
N LEU A 841 -1.77 12.67 8.25
CA LEU A 841 -1.99 12.78 9.70
C LEU A 841 -0.84 12.17 10.50
N PHE A 842 -0.41 10.95 10.16
CA PHE A 842 0.64 10.24 10.90
C PHE A 842 1.99 10.92 10.75
N GLU A 843 2.33 11.37 9.54
CA GLU A 843 3.54 12.13 9.27
C GLU A 843 3.56 13.44 10.06
N THR A 844 2.44 14.18 10.08
CA THR A 844 2.34 15.43 10.86
C THR A 844 2.53 15.16 12.36
N ILE A 845 1.90 14.12 12.92
CA ILE A 845 2.02 13.77 14.35
C ILE A 845 3.45 13.33 14.71
N PHE A 846 4.14 12.57 13.84
CA PHE A 846 5.50 12.06 14.07
C PHE A 846 6.58 12.91 13.41
N SER A 847 6.32 14.21 13.21
CA SER A 847 7.30 15.15 12.69
C SER A 847 7.87 16.05 13.79
N THR A 848 9.16 16.37 13.69
CA THR A 848 9.84 17.32 14.60
C THR A 848 9.80 18.76 14.10
N ALA A 849 9.55 18.94 12.80
CA ALA A 849 9.31 20.22 12.16
C ALA A 849 8.29 20.04 11.02
N HIS A 850 7.12 20.68 11.13
CA HIS A 850 6.10 20.66 10.09
C HIS A 850 5.75 22.08 9.69
N ARG A 851 5.82 22.40 8.39
CA ARG A 851 5.54 23.74 7.84
C ARG A 851 6.28 24.89 8.56
N GLY A 852 7.48 24.63 9.09
CA GLY A 852 8.29 25.61 9.83
C GLY A 852 7.93 25.79 11.31
N SER A 853 6.91 25.08 11.83
CA SER A 853 6.63 25.01 13.27
C SER A 853 7.62 24.08 13.98
N ALA A 854 8.13 24.52 15.13
CA ALA A 854 8.96 23.70 16.00
C ALA A 854 8.12 22.67 16.78
N LEU A 855 8.77 21.59 17.23
CA LEU A 855 8.19 20.60 18.13
C LEU A 855 7.64 21.27 19.42
N PRO A 856 6.45 20.88 19.91
CA PRO A 856 5.93 21.36 21.18
C PRO A 856 6.89 21.10 22.35
N LEU A 857 7.19 22.15 23.12
CA LEU A 857 8.12 22.10 24.27
C LEU A 857 7.72 21.02 25.30
N ALA A 858 6.41 20.85 25.51
CA ALA A 858 5.86 19.84 26.41
C ALA A 858 6.31 18.40 26.08
N ILE A 859 6.43 18.07 24.78
CA ILE A 859 6.83 16.74 24.33
C ILE A 859 8.30 16.51 24.67
N LYS A 860 9.17 17.45 24.27
CA LYS A 860 10.62 17.36 24.56
C LYS A 860 10.87 17.30 26.07
N TYR A 861 10.26 18.18 26.84
CA TYR A 861 10.46 18.24 28.29
C TYR A 861 10.01 16.95 29.01
N MET A 862 8.86 16.39 28.64
CA MET A 862 8.39 15.13 29.25
C MET A 862 9.20 13.91 28.77
N PHE A 863 9.67 13.90 27.52
CA PHE A 863 10.49 12.80 27.02
C PHE A 863 11.90 12.81 27.63
N ASP A 864 12.49 13.98 27.83
CA ASP A 864 13.75 14.13 28.57
C ASP A 864 13.59 13.66 30.02
N PHE A 865 12.49 14.03 30.69
CA PHE A 865 12.19 13.51 32.02
C PHE A 865 12.10 11.97 32.06
N LEU A 866 11.45 11.34 31.08
CA LEU A 866 11.38 9.87 31.02
C LEU A 866 12.76 9.24 30.76
N ASP A 867 13.60 9.88 29.94
CA ASP A 867 14.97 9.42 29.69
C ASP A 867 15.82 9.55 30.98
N GLU A 868 15.73 10.67 31.71
CA GLU A 868 16.39 10.88 33.00
C GLU A 868 15.95 9.86 34.06
N GLN A 869 14.66 9.52 34.12
CA GLN A 869 14.15 8.48 35.02
C GLN A 869 14.71 7.10 34.63
N ALA A 870 14.79 6.79 33.34
CA ALA A 870 15.41 5.54 32.90
C ALA A 870 16.90 5.49 33.27
N ASP A 871 17.63 6.60 33.13
CA ASP A 871 19.04 6.72 33.51
C ASP A 871 19.25 6.58 35.03
N LYS A 872 18.41 7.23 35.86
CA LYS A 872 18.41 7.10 37.33
C LYS A 872 18.31 5.64 37.79
N HIS A 873 17.53 4.82 37.07
CA HIS A 873 17.34 3.39 37.36
C HIS A 873 18.25 2.46 36.56
N SER A 874 19.28 2.99 35.88
CA SER A 874 20.24 2.21 35.07
C SER A 874 19.60 1.38 33.96
N ILE A 875 18.48 1.84 33.39
CA ILE A 875 17.77 1.19 32.28
C ILE A 875 18.34 1.67 30.94
N HIS A 876 19.16 0.81 30.33
CA HIS A 876 19.82 1.08 29.05
C HIS A 876 19.12 0.43 27.85
N ASP A 877 18.07 -0.39 28.04
CA ASP A 877 17.29 -0.99 26.93
C ASP A 877 16.48 0.11 26.20
N PRO A 878 16.79 0.45 24.94
CA PRO A 878 16.09 1.49 24.18
C PRO A 878 14.62 1.15 23.96
N HIS A 879 14.24 -0.13 23.94
CA HIS A 879 12.85 -0.53 23.80
C HIS A 879 12.02 -0.18 25.04
N VAL A 880 12.60 -0.10 26.24
CA VAL A 880 11.88 0.34 27.43
C VAL A 880 11.55 1.82 27.32
N ARG A 881 12.53 2.67 26.97
CA ARG A 881 12.34 4.11 26.76
C ARG A 881 11.34 4.40 25.65
N HIS A 882 11.44 3.70 24.52
CA HIS A 882 10.46 3.75 23.45
C HIS A 882 9.05 3.42 23.96
N THR A 883 8.92 2.35 24.75
CA THR A 883 7.62 1.93 25.30
C THR A 883 7.04 2.98 26.23
N TRP A 884 7.84 3.58 27.11
CA TRP A 884 7.41 4.64 28.02
C TRP A 884 6.93 5.88 27.24
N LYS A 885 7.68 6.30 26.22
CA LYS A 885 7.30 7.42 25.33
C LYS A 885 5.98 7.14 24.60
N SER A 886 5.82 5.96 24.01
CA SER A 886 4.58 5.53 23.34
C SER A 886 3.38 5.49 24.29
N ASN A 887 3.56 4.89 25.47
CA ASN A 887 2.52 4.77 26.51
C ASN A 887 2.13 6.12 27.12
N CYS A 888 3.06 7.08 27.15
CA CYS A 888 2.88 8.40 27.73
C CYS A 888 2.06 9.33 26.83
N LEU A 889 2.40 9.41 25.54
CA LEU A 889 1.84 10.41 24.62
C LEU A 889 0.98 9.79 23.50
N PRO A 890 1.52 9.07 22.50
CA PRO A 890 0.73 8.53 21.38
C PRO A 890 -0.48 7.71 21.81
N LEU A 891 -0.29 6.75 22.72
CA LEU A 891 -1.34 5.80 23.10
C LEU A 891 -2.42 6.39 24.03
N ARG A 892 -2.21 7.60 24.55
CA ARG A 892 -3.13 8.26 25.50
C ARG A 892 -3.78 9.49 24.89
N PHE A 893 -2.97 10.40 24.38
CA PHE A 893 -3.43 11.66 23.82
C PHE A 893 -3.88 11.47 22.37
N TRP A 894 -2.97 11.05 21.48
CA TRP A 894 -3.24 11.00 20.05
C TRP A 894 -4.30 9.98 19.68
N VAL A 895 -4.25 8.75 20.22
CA VAL A 895 -5.30 7.74 20.02
C VAL A 895 -6.68 8.27 20.42
N ASN A 896 -6.76 9.00 21.54
CA ASN A 896 -8.03 9.55 22.01
C ASN A 896 -8.57 10.64 21.07
N VAL A 897 -7.68 11.52 20.58
CA VAL A 897 -8.04 12.59 19.64
C VAL A 897 -8.42 12.02 18.26
N ILE A 898 -7.69 11.03 17.74
CA ILE A 898 -7.99 10.36 16.46
C ILE A 898 -9.35 9.65 16.54
N LYS A 899 -9.62 8.93 17.63
CA LYS A 899 -10.90 8.24 17.82
C LYS A 899 -12.06 9.21 18.06
N ASN A 900 -11.78 10.37 18.67
CA ASN A 900 -12.79 11.35 19.06
C ASN A 900 -12.48 12.74 18.49
N PRO A 901 -12.55 12.92 17.15
CA PRO A 901 -12.31 14.23 16.53
C PRO A 901 -13.34 15.28 16.98
N GLN A 902 -14.52 14.86 17.44
CA GLN A 902 -15.51 15.76 18.06
C GLN A 902 -15.05 16.37 19.39
N PHE A 903 -13.91 15.94 19.96
CA PHE A 903 -13.29 16.65 21.08
C PHE A 903 -12.56 17.91 20.62
N VAL A 904 -12.09 17.96 19.37
CA VAL A 904 -11.34 19.09 18.80
C VAL A 904 -12.22 19.97 17.92
N PHE A 905 -13.19 19.38 17.22
CA PHE A 905 -14.05 20.08 16.26
C PHE A 905 -15.52 20.02 16.67
N ASP A 906 -16.27 21.04 16.29
CA ASP A 906 -17.72 21.05 16.40
C ASP A 906 -18.37 20.29 15.23
N ILE A 907 -18.31 18.97 15.33
CA ILE A 907 -18.78 18.00 14.33
C ILE A 907 -19.63 16.91 14.97
N HIS A 908 -20.48 16.29 14.16
CA HIS A 908 -21.20 15.08 14.53
C HIS A 908 -20.48 13.83 14.00
N LYS A 909 -20.21 12.87 14.90
CA LYS A 909 -19.57 11.60 14.57
C LYS A 909 -20.62 10.48 14.50
N SER A 910 -20.87 9.97 13.29
CA SER A 910 -21.77 8.83 13.08
C SER A 910 -21.15 7.51 13.54
N SER A 911 -21.98 6.47 13.74
CA SER A 911 -21.53 5.15 14.21
C SER A 911 -20.52 4.49 13.24
N ILE A 912 -20.73 4.61 11.93
CA ILE A 912 -19.81 4.07 10.92
C ILE A 912 -18.47 4.83 10.92
N THR A 913 -18.51 6.15 11.10
CA THR A 913 -17.29 6.97 11.17
C THR A 913 -16.46 6.63 12.41
N ASP A 914 -17.11 6.41 13.55
CA ASP A 914 -16.44 5.94 14.78
C ASP A 914 -15.76 4.57 14.58
N ALA A 915 -16.40 3.65 13.88
CA ALA A 915 -15.83 2.34 13.57
C ALA A 915 -14.59 2.46 12.67
N CYS A 916 -14.63 3.33 11.65
CA CYS A 916 -13.51 3.57 10.75
C CYS A 916 -12.33 4.28 11.44
N LEU A 917 -12.61 5.31 12.24
CA LEU A 917 -11.58 5.99 13.05
C LEU A 917 -10.96 5.05 14.09
N SER A 918 -11.72 4.09 14.61
CA SER A 918 -11.19 3.07 15.52
C SER A 918 -10.19 2.12 14.82
N VAL A 919 -10.40 1.82 13.54
CA VAL A 919 -9.43 1.06 12.72
C VAL A 919 -8.15 1.87 12.52
N VAL A 920 -8.26 3.15 12.14
CA VAL A 920 -7.09 4.04 11.97
C VAL A 920 -6.33 4.21 13.29
N ALA A 921 -7.05 4.42 14.41
CA ALA A 921 -6.45 4.52 15.73
C ALA A 921 -5.73 3.22 16.14
N GLN A 922 -6.27 2.05 15.78
CA GLN A 922 -5.58 0.78 16.03
C GLN A 922 -4.29 0.66 15.21
N THR A 923 -4.31 1.06 13.94
CA THR A 923 -3.09 1.11 13.10
C THR A 923 -2.04 2.06 13.70
N PHE A 924 -2.47 3.23 14.23
CA PHE A 924 -1.60 4.17 14.94
C PHE A 924 -1.02 3.57 16.24
N MET A 925 -1.78 2.73 16.95
CA MET A 925 -1.27 2.03 18.12
C MET A 925 -0.24 0.96 17.74
N ASP A 926 -0.49 0.21 16.66
CA ASP A 926 0.39 -0.85 16.18
C ASP A 926 1.72 -0.30 15.64
N SER A 927 1.74 0.92 15.07
CA SER A 927 2.97 1.61 14.66
C SER A 927 3.84 2.06 15.84
N CYS A 928 3.25 2.26 17.01
CA CYS A 928 3.98 2.63 18.23
C CYS A 928 4.54 1.42 19.00
N SER A 929 4.33 0.19 18.52
CA SER A 929 4.75 -1.04 19.19
C SER A 929 6.15 -1.50 18.78
N THR A 930 6.95 -1.92 19.75
CA THR A 930 8.28 -2.54 19.52
C THR A 930 8.19 -4.04 19.19
N SER A 931 7.03 -4.67 19.27
CA SER A 931 6.87 -6.11 19.01
C SER A 931 6.83 -6.41 17.50
N GLU A 932 7.50 -7.48 17.07
CA GLU A 932 7.39 -7.97 15.69
C GLU A 932 5.95 -8.36 15.34
N HIS A 933 5.53 -8.04 14.12
CA HIS A 933 4.18 -8.27 13.66
C HIS A 933 4.08 -9.69 13.07
N ARG A 934 3.60 -10.66 13.85
CA ARG A 934 3.29 -12.01 13.35
C ARG A 934 1.89 -12.03 12.76
N LEU A 935 1.82 -11.99 11.44
CA LEU A 935 0.56 -12.07 10.69
C LEU A 935 0.27 -13.53 10.35
N GLY A 936 -0.98 -13.93 10.54
CA GLY A 936 -1.48 -15.26 10.22
C GLY A 936 -2.96 -15.18 9.84
N LYS A 937 -3.55 -16.31 9.45
CA LYS A 937 -4.95 -16.37 9.00
C LYS A 937 -5.96 -15.86 10.05
N ASP A 938 -5.63 -15.99 11.34
CA ASP A 938 -6.48 -15.55 12.46
C ASP A 938 -6.19 -14.11 12.92
N SER A 939 -5.37 -13.36 12.17
CA SER A 939 -5.08 -11.95 12.50
C SER A 939 -6.32 -11.08 12.23
N PRO A 940 -6.65 -10.13 13.13
CA PRO A 940 -7.74 -9.18 12.92
C PRO A 940 -7.64 -8.45 11.57
N SER A 941 -8.78 -8.22 10.91
CA SER A 941 -8.84 -7.65 9.56
C SER A 941 -8.22 -6.25 9.45
N ASN A 942 -8.34 -5.41 10.48
CA ASN A 942 -7.64 -4.13 10.55
C ASN A 942 -6.11 -4.27 10.51
N LYS A 943 -5.55 -5.31 11.15
CA LYS A 943 -4.11 -5.59 11.12
C LYS A 943 -3.65 -6.10 9.76
N LEU A 944 -4.47 -6.93 9.11
CA LEU A 944 -4.21 -7.40 7.75
C LEU A 944 -4.28 -6.25 6.73
N LEU A 945 -5.22 -5.32 6.92
CA LEU A 945 -5.48 -4.20 6.02
C LEU A 945 -4.30 -3.21 5.93
N TYR A 946 -3.62 -2.94 7.06
CA TYR A 946 -2.46 -2.04 7.14
C TYR A 946 -1.12 -2.77 7.36
N ALA A 947 -1.09 -4.09 7.14
CA ALA A 947 0.08 -4.93 7.38
C ALA A 947 1.36 -4.43 6.67
N LYS A 948 1.21 -3.93 5.45
CA LYS A 948 2.32 -3.44 4.61
C LYS A 948 2.81 -2.05 5.02
N ASP A 949 1.97 -1.24 5.65
CA ASP A 949 2.28 0.16 5.98
C ASP A 949 2.87 0.30 7.40
N ILE A 950 2.47 -0.58 8.33
CA ILE A 950 2.93 -0.55 9.73
C ILE A 950 4.48 -0.53 9.86
N PRO A 951 5.27 -1.31 9.11
CA PRO A 951 6.73 -1.21 9.17
C PRO A 951 7.27 0.18 8.84
N SER A 952 6.69 0.86 7.84
CA SER A 952 7.06 2.23 7.48
C SER A 952 6.72 3.20 8.61
N TYR A 953 5.52 3.11 9.18
CA TYR A 953 5.14 3.95 10.32
C TYR A 953 6.01 3.72 11.56
N LYS A 954 6.40 2.47 11.85
CA LYS A 954 7.34 2.16 12.93
C LYS A 954 8.66 2.89 12.74
N SER A 955 9.19 2.92 11.51
CA SER A 955 10.41 3.65 11.21
C SER A 955 10.27 5.17 11.44
N TRP A 956 9.08 5.74 11.21
CA TRP A 956 8.80 7.15 11.50
C TRP A 956 8.79 7.42 13.00
N VAL A 957 8.15 6.53 13.80
CA VAL A 957 8.12 6.64 15.26
C VAL A 957 9.52 6.53 15.86
N GLU A 958 10.33 5.56 15.40
CA GLU A 958 11.71 5.39 15.84
C GLU A 958 12.57 6.62 15.52
N ARG A 959 12.42 7.17 14.30
CA ARG A 959 13.09 8.41 13.89
C ARG A 959 12.64 9.59 14.74
N TYR A 960 11.33 9.75 14.95
CA TYR A 960 10.75 10.81 15.76
C TYR A 960 11.34 10.84 17.18
N TYR A 961 11.40 9.68 17.85
CA TYR A 961 12.01 9.60 19.18
C TYR A 961 13.52 9.84 19.18
N SER A 962 14.23 9.38 18.13
CA SER A 962 15.66 9.63 17.97
C SER A 962 15.98 11.10 17.72
N ASP A 963 15.14 11.80 16.97
CA ASP A 963 15.37 13.20 16.63
C ASP A 963 15.04 14.11 17.82
N ILE A 964 14.00 13.78 18.60
CA ILE A 964 13.70 14.49 19.87
C ILE A 964 14.85 14.33 20.88
N SER A 965 15.45 13.14 20.99
CA SER A 965 16.54 12.95 21.96
C SER A 965 17.81 13.73 21.58
N LYS A 966 18.03 14.00 20.28
CA LYS A 966 19.14 14.83 19.79
C LYS A 966 18.91 16.34 19.97
N MET A 967 17.68 16.78 20.20
CA MET A 967 17.39 18.19 20.43
C MET A 967 18.01 18.68 21.75
N PRO A 968 18.39 19.98 21.84
CA PRO A 968 18.89 20.55 23.07
C PRO A 968 17.86 20.39 24.21
N ALA A 969 18.36 20.09 25.42
CA ALA A 969 17.53 20.01 26.61
C ALA A 969 16.91 21.38 26.90
N ILE A 970 15.65 21.37 27.33
CA ILE A 970 14.92 22.59 27.72
C ILE A 970 15.26 22.90 29.18
N SER A 971 15.68 24.12 29.47
CA SER A 971 15.94 24.52 30.86
C SER A 971 14.63 24.62 31.65
N ASP A 972 14.67 24.31 32.94
CA ASP A 972 13.52 24.48 33.84
C ASP A 972 13.00 25.92 33.83
N GLN A 973 13.89 26.92 33.65
CA GLN A 973 13.52 28.32 33.57
C GLN A 973 12.69 28.62 32.31
N ASP A 974 13.11 28.13 31.14
CA ASP A 974 12.38 28.34 29.88
C ASP A 974 11.04 27.60 29.89
N MET A 975 11.02 26.37 30.43
CA MET A 975 9.78 25.61 30.56
C MET A 975 8.81 26.29 31.53
N ASN A 976 9.28 26.79 32.67
CA ASN A 976 8.43 27.51 33.61
C ASN A 976 7.89 28.81 33.00
N ALA A 977 8.70 29.55 32.23
CA ALA A 977 8.22 30.74 31.52
C ALA A 977 7.11 30.39 30.50
N TYR A 978 7.27 29.29 29.77
CA TYR A 978 6.23 28.78 28.87
C TYR A 978 4.94 28.39 29.63
N LEU A 979 5.07 27.66 30.74
CA LEU A 979 3.93 27.23 31.57
C LEU A 979 3.21 28.42 32.21
N ALA A 980 3.95 29.44 32.67
CA ALA A 980 3.41 30.68 33.21
C ALA A 980 2.50 31.37 32.18
N GLU A 981 2.98 31.46 30.94
CA GLU A 981 2.22 32.08 29.85
C GLU A 981 0.97 31.28 29.50
N GLN A 982 1.05 29.94 29.43
CA GLN A 982 -0.13 29.08 29.23
C GLN A 982 -1.16 29.23 30.36
N SER A 983 -0.70 29.32 31.61
CA SER A 983 -1.60 29.58 32.76
C SER A 983 -2.26 30.95 32.67
N ARG A 984 -1.50 32.00 32.28
CA ARG A 984 -2.02 33.36 32.12
C ARG A 984 -3.07 33.45 31.02
N MET A 985 -2.85 32.78 29.90
CA MET A 985 -3.78 32.76 28.75
C MET A 985 -5.14 32.15 29.09
N HIS A 986 -5.18 31.19 30.03
CA HIS A 986 -6.38 30.38 30.31
C HIS A 986 -6.89 30.49 31.76
N ILE A 987 -6.52 31.55 32.48
CA ILE A 987 -6.81 31.71 33.91
C ILE A 987 -8.31 31.80 34.23
N ASN A 988 -9.12 32.33 33.30
CA ASN A 988 -10.55 32.58 33.49
C ASN A 988 -11.45 31.52 32.84
N GLU A 989 -10.89 30.42 32.35
CA GLU A 989 -11.65 29.39 31.62
C GLU A 989 -12.51 28.50 32.55
N PHE A 990 -12.11 28.37 33.82
CA PHE A 990 -12.74 27.47 34.79
C PHE A 990 -12.98 28.16 36.14
N ASN A 991 -14.09 27.82 36.80
CA ASN A 991 -14.38 28.34 38.13
C ASN A 991 -13.63 27.54 39.20
N SER A 992 -12.62 28.16 39.81
CA SER A 992 -11.79 27.52 40.84
C SER A 992 -12.56 27.12 42.09
N MET A 993 -13.59 27.87 42.50
CA MET A 993 -14.38 27.55 43.70
C MET A 993 -15.23 26.31 43.48
N SER A 994 -15.88 26.20 42.32
CA SER A 994 -16.65 25.02 41.94
C SER A 994 -15.76 23.78 41.83
N SER A 995 -14.56 23.90 41.24
CA SER A 995 -13.57 22.80 41.23
C SER A 995 -13.14 22.38 42.64
N LEU A 996 -12.87 23.33 43.54
CA LEU A 996 -12.48 23.03 44.92
C LEU A 996 -13.61 22.34 45.70
N SER A 997 -14.86 22.72 45.47
CA SER A 997 -16.03 22.08 46.08
C SER A 997 -16.15 20.62 45.64
N GLU A 998 -16.00 20.35 44.34
CA GLU A 998 -16.01 18.98 43.81
C GLU A 998 -14.84 18.14 44.36
N ILE A 999 -13.63 18.71 44.48
CA ILE A 999 -12.48 18.02 45.11
C ILE A 999 -12.76 17.76 46.59
N TYR A 1000 -13.37 18.71 47.30
CA TYR A 1000 -13.68 18.58 48.72
C TYR A 1000 -14.68 17.44 49.00
N SER A 1001 -15.54 17.06 48.05
CA SER A 1001 -16.42 15.90 48.20
C SER A 1001 -15.65 14.60 48.52
N TYR A 1002 -14.42 14.46 48.00
CA TYR A 1002 -13.53 13.34 48.30
C TYR A 1002 -12.91 13.46 49.69
N VAL A 1003 -12.60 14.67 50.15
CA VAL A 1003 -12.19 14.91 51.54
C VAL A 1003 -13.30 14.47 52.48
N GLY A 1004 -14.54 14.91 52.25
CA GLY A 1004 -15.69 14.53 53.08
C GLY A 1004 -15.94 13.02 53.14
N LYS A 1005 -15.52 12.26 52.12
CA LYS A 1005 -15.65 10.79 52.07
C LYS A 1005 -14.51 10.04 52.78
N TYR A 1006 -13.29 10.60 52.78
CA TYR A 1006 -12.08 9.93 53.28
C TYR A 1006 -11.33 10.78 54.33
N THR A 1007 -12.08 11.55 55.13
CA THR A 1007 -11.49 12.54 56.04
C THR A 1007 -10.54 11.88 57.04
N GLU A 1008 -10.96 10.79 57.67
CA GLU A 1008 -10.18 10.10 58.70
C GLU A 1008 -8.87 9.54 58.14
N GLU A 1009 -8.90 8.92 56.96
CA GLU A 1009 -7.71 8.36 56.32
C GLU A 1009 -6.73 9.46 55.91
N ILE A 1010 -7.23 10.59 55.41
CA ILE A 1010 -6.40 11.74 55.02
C ILE A 1010 -5.74 12.36 56.25
N VAL A 1011 -6.49 12.59 57.32
CA VAL A 1011 -5.93 13.15 58.57
C VAL A 1011 -4.86 12.21 59.14
N CYS A 1012 -5.14 10.91 59.22
CA CYS A 1012 -4.19 9.91 59.71
C CYS A 1012 -2.89 9.90 58.88
N ALA A 1013 -2.99 9.96 57.55
CA ALA A 1013 -1.81 10.03 56.68
C ALA A 1013 -0.99 11.31 56.90
N LEU A 1014 -1.64 12.46 57.09
CA LEU A 1014 -0.98 13.73 57.37
C LEU A 1014 -0.31 13.76 58.76
N GLU A 1015 -0.80 13.00 59.72
CA GLU A 1015 -0.17 12.85 61.04
C GLU A 1015 1.02 11.88 61.02
N GLN A 1016 1.05 10.94 60.08
CA GLN A 1016 2.18 10.02 59.89
C GLN A 1016 3.36 10.66 59.13
N ASP A 1017 3.08 11.61 58.23
CA ASP A 1017 4.11 12.32 57.46
C ASP A 1017 4.80 13.43 58.28
N ASP A 1018 6.12 13.30 58.47
CA ASP A 1018 6.96 14.27 59.19
C ASP A 1018 6.91 15.69 58.64
N ALA A 1019 6.90 15.85 57.31
CA ALA A 1019 6.85 17.15 56.67
C ALA A 1019 5.46 17.79 56.83
N ALA A 1020 4.40 16.98 56.80
CA ALA A 1020 3.03 17.43 57.02
C ALA A 1020 2.81 17.88 58.48
N ARG A 1021 3.36 17.12 59.45
CA ARG A 1021 3.34 17.49 60.88
C ARG A 1021 4.05 18.81 61.16
N LYS A 1022 5.25 19.01 60.60
CA LYS A 1022 6.00 20.28 60.75
C LYS A 1022 5.20 21.49 60.28
N GLN A 1023 4.35 21.33 59.28
CA GLN A 1023 3.51 22.38 58.70
C GLN A 1023 2.09 22.47 59.29
N ARG A 1024 1.77 21.60 60.26
CA ARG A 1024 0.46 21.46 60.92
C ARG A 1024 -0.69 21.29 59.92
N LEU A 1025 -0.49 20.45 58.90
CA LEU A 1025 -1.46 20.29 57.81
C LEU A 1025 -2.74 19.57 58.23
N SER A 1026 -2.68 18.61 59.15
CA SER A 1026 -3.86 17.93 59.71
C SER A 1026 -4.81 18.93 60.38
N PHE A 1027 -4.30 19.77 61.29
CA PHE A 1027 -5.06 20.82 61.95
C PHE A 1027 -5.70 21.81 60.97
N LYS A 1028 -4.98 22.20 59.92
CA LYS A 1028 -5.53 23.09 58.87
C LYS A 1028 -6.66 22.42 58.08
N LEU A 1029 -6.56 21.11 57.82
CA LEU A 1029 -7.63 20.34 57.17
C LEU A 1029 -8.86 20.24 58.07
N GLU A 1030 -8.69 19.97 59.37
CA GLU A 1030 -9.78 19.97 60.34
C GLU A 1030 -10.49 21.32 60.43
N GLN A 1031 -9.73 22.43 60.35
CA GLN A 1031 -10.30 23.76 60.28
C GLN A 1031 -11.17 23.96 59.02
N VAL A 1032 -10.71 23.47 57.87
CA VAL A 1032 -11.52 23.47 56.63
C VAL A 1032 -12.79 22.66 56.84
N VAL A 1033 -12.68 21.44 57.39
CA VAL A 1033 -13.83 20.56 57.64
C VAL A 1033 -14.83 21.24 58.55
N ALA A 1034 -14.40 21.91 59.63
CA ALA A 1034 -15.26 22.67 60.52
C ALA A 1034 -16.02 23.79 59.80
N PHE A 1035 -15.36 24.57 58.94
CA PHE A 1035 -16.05 25.61 58.15
C PHE A 1035 -17.06 25.04 57.15
N MET A 1036 -16.81 23.84 56.64
CA MET A 1036 -17.69 23.18 55.67
C MET A 1036 -18.86 22.43 56.34
N SER A 1037 -18.71 21.99 57.59
CA SER A 1037 -19.69 21.21 58.36
C SER A 1037 -20.55 22.04 59.32
N LEU A 1038 -20.22 23.30 59.58
CA LEU A 1038 -21.04 24.22 60.38
C LEU A 1038 -22.44 24.36 59.75
N GLU A 1039 -23.40 23.64 60.32
CA GLU A 1039 -24.82 23.97 60.23
C GLU A 1039 -25.06 25.14 61.19
N SER A 1040 -25.17 26.36 60.64
CA SER A 1040 -25.85 27.45 61.34
C SER A 1040 -27.31 27.49 60.94
#